data_AF-A0A2L1UNZ8-F1
#
_entry.id   AF-A0A2L1UNZ8-F1
#
_cell.length_a   1.000
_cell.length_b   1.000
_cell.length_c   1.000
_cell.angle_alpha   90.00
_cell.angle_beta   90.00
_cell.angle_gamma   90.00
#
_symmetry.space_group_name_H-M   'P 1'
#
loop_
_entity.id
_entity.type
_entity.pdbx_description
1 polymer ?
#
loop_
_entity_poly.entity_id
_entity_poly.type
_entity_poly.pdbx_seq_one_letter_code
_entity_poly.pdbx_strand_id
1 'polypeptide(L)'
;MSTITALSQGLSTNTSGGVVNQGISEASGYASSAASQWLSQFGTARINLNIDNDGNWDDSSFDFLAPLYDNKKSVLFTQVGLRAPDGRTTGNLGMGIRTFDVKDWMFGGNVFLDDDFTGKNRRVGIGAEAWTNYLKLATNTYFGTTDWHSSRDFDDYNEKPADGYDVRAEGYLPAYPQLGAKVMYEQYYGDDVALFDKDHLQNNPSAITLGVNYTPVSLVTVGVDYKRGQDSMDETTFSLNFRYTLGQSLASQLSGDDVALSRSLAGSRYDLVDRNNEIVLQYKKKETSAALADLTLTSVINNSPADGATTNTLTTHAITSDGKSAAGAAIVWSVTGGAKLSATNAVTDKNGDASVNITDISAEQVNVTATSGSITRSTASSFAQYLASLNLKVIKNNSQANGTEQNTGQVTVTDASGKVLQGIALTWQVDNNAVIVASDKTTDSQGQATVQFTNSNAGPVKLMVTAEGKTESVDSSFVSQNVSTIGVSMIVNNSLADGTTANVAQAKVTDASGKAMPNVSVTWALSGGSALVASANPVITDGNGVAKLNLTDTSPDQAITVTGSVGGVSGNTTATFTAVPVDKVSVSMITNSSPADGTTANVAQAKVTDASGKAMPNVSVTWALSGGSALVASANPVITDGNGVAKLNLTDTSPDQAITVTGSVGGVSGNTTATFTAVPVDKVSVSMITNSSPADGTTANVVQAKVTDASGKAMPNVSVTWALSGGSALVASANPVITDGNGVAKLNLTDTSPDKTLTVVATAGQKSGQTTASFIAPKVASISYTSAGVGSKTDPGIITVRVVDINGKPVSGAGLTWDNSPNPMLYCAAGDGVSDANGEAQKSCYASGGSIEGEKLVVTVNQAYIQDPNSPVTITIFRDYAPH
;
A
#
# COMPACT_ATOMS: atom_id res chain seq x y z
N MET A 1 20.95 31.38 -51.75
CA MET A 1 20.84 29.97 -51.29
C MET A 1 19.83 29.83 -50.16
N SER A 2 19.92 30.59 -49.05
CA SER A 2 19.03 30.44 -47.89
C SER A 2 17.52 30.55 -48.18
N THR A 3 17.08 31.38 -49.13
CA THR A 3 15.65 31.53 -49.49
C THR A 3 15.11 30.42 -50.40
N ILE A 4 15.94 29.82 -51.26
CA ILE A 4 15.56 28.67 -52.10
C ILE A 4 15.59 27.37 -51.27
N THR A 5 16.55 27.25 -50.34
CA THR A 5 16.58 26.16 -49.33
C THR A 5 15.41 26.23 -48.34
N ALA A 6 14.85 27.43 -48.10
CA ALA A 6 13.66 27.58 -47.26
C ALA A 6 12.37 27.15 -47.97
N LEU A 7 12.22 27.42 -49.28
CA LEU A 7 11.11 26.87 -50.06
C LEU A 7 11.18 25.34 -50.17
N SER A 8 12.39 24.76 -50.33
CA SER A 8 12.54 23.30 -50.39
C SER A 8 12.20 22.61 -49.07
N GLN A 9 12.46 23.25 -47.92
CA GLN A 9 12.06 22.71 -46.62
C GLN A 9 10.55 22.85 -46.35
N GLY A 10 9.93 23.95 -46.79
CA GLY A 10 8.48 24.18 -46.62
C GLY A 10 7.58 23.23 -47.42
N LEU A 11 8.03 22.76 -48.59
CA LEU A 11 7.30 21.81 -49.44
C LEU A 11 7.57 20.34 -49.06
N SER A 12 8.60 20.06 -48.25
CA SER A 12 9.02 18.70 -47.87
C SER A 12 8.22 18.07 -46.73
N THR A 13 7.40 18.84 -46.01
CA THR A 13 6.79 18.39 -44.76
C THR A 13 5.39 17.82 -44.91
N ASN A 14 4.78 17.81 -46.12
CA ASN A 14 3.38 17.41 -46.27
C ASN A 14 2.99 16.56 -47.48
N THR A 15 3.94 15.96 -48.21
CA THR A 15 3.59 14.97 -49.25
C THR A 15 4.51 13.76 -49.20
N SER A 16 3.93 12.60 -48.88
CA SER A 16 4.57 11.30 -48.95
C SER A 16 4.72 10.87 -50.43
N GLY A 17 5.87 11.19 -51.04
CA GLY A 17 6.22 10.72 -52.38
C GLY A 17 7.65 11.10 -52.77
N GLY A 18 8.55 10.10 -52.89
CA GLY A 18 9.99 10.25 -53.08
C GLY A 18 10.49 10.79 -54.43
N VAL A 19 9.70 11.57 -55.17
CA VAL A 19 10.04 12.04 -56.52
C VAL A 19 10.75 13.41 -56.50
N VAL A 20 10.44 14.28 -55.53
CA VAL A 20 11.09 15.61 -55.40
C VAL A 20 12.58 15.52 -55.04
N ASN A 21 12.98 14.48 -54.28
CA ASN A 21 14.38 14.26 -53.92
C ASN A 21 15.25 13.78 -55.09
N GLN A 22 14.70 13.08 -56.08
CA GLN A 22 15.49 12.59 -57.22
C GLN A 22 15.72 13.68 -58.28
N GLY A 23 14.69 14.45 -58.63
CA GLY A 23 14.81 15.50 -59.66
C GLY A 23 15.73 16.66 -59.28
N ILE A 24 15.83 16.99 -57.99
CA ILE A 24 16.76 18.04 -57.50
C ILE A 24 18.16 17.47 -57.25
N SER A 25 18.30 16.18 -56.91
CA SER A 25 19.63 15.57 -56.70
C SER A 25 20.41 15.38 -58.00
N GLU A 26 19.75 15.05 -59.12
CA GLU A 26 20.43 14.92 -60.42
C GLU A 26 20.79 16.28 -61.03
N ALA A 27 20.00 17.32 -60.78
CA ALA A 27 20.35 18.70 -61.14
C ALA A 27 21.46 19.30 -60.23
N SER A 28 21.69 18.73 -59.04
CA SER A 28 22.75 19.17 -58.12
C SER A 28 24.16 18.64 -58.48
N GLY A 29 24.25 17.72 -59.44
CA GLY A 29 25.52 17.12 -59.89
C GLY A 29 26.42 18.01 -60.76
N TYR A 30 25.93 19.15 -61.24
CA TYR A 30 26.71 20.09 -62.04
C TYR A 30 26.30 21.54 -61.76
N ALA A 31 26.86 22.16 -60.71
CA ALA A 31 27.26 23.58 -60.65
C ALA A 31 27.51 24.03 -59.20
N SER A 32 28.73 23.81 -58.72
CA SER A 32 29.25 24.43 -57.49
C SER A 32 29.59 25.91 -57.71
N SER A 33 29.27 26.73 -56.70
CA SER A 33 29.79 28.09 -56.38
C SER A 33 29.70 29.22 -57.43
N ALA A 34 29.81 28.95 -58.73
CA ALA A 34 29.61 29.92 -59.80
C ALA A 34 28.10 30.27 -60.00
N ALA A 35 27.21 29.30 -59.79
CA ALA A 35 25.76 29.49 -59.91
C ALA A 35 25.20 30.46 -58.85
N SER A 36 25.75 30.47 -57.63
CA SER A 36 25.28 31.38 -56.56
C SER A 36 25.60 32.85 -56.80
N GLN A 37 26.66 33.15 -57.55
CA GLN A 37 27.05 34.51 -57.90
C GLN A 37 26.32 34.98 -59.17
N TRP A 38 26.18 34.07 -60.15
CA TRP A 38 25.42 34.25 -61.39
C TRP A 38 23.91 34.48 -61.16
N LEU A 39 23.28 33.71 -60.25
CA LEU A 39 21.85 33.84 -59.90
C LEU A 39 21.53 35.06 -59.02
N SER A 40 22.53 35.79 -58.52
CA SER A 40 22.32 36.83 -57.50
C SER A 40 22.08 38.25 -58.05
N GLN A 41 22.25 38.47 -59.36
CA GLN A 41 22.30 39.84 -59.90
C GLN A 41 21.34 40.13 -61.06
N PHE A 42 20.84 39.12 -61.79
CA PHE A 42 20.01 39.35 -62.99
C PHE A 42 18.99 38.21 -63.20
N GLY A 43 17.79 38.55 -63.69
CA GLY A 43 16.71 37.59 -64.01
C GLY A 43 15.34 37.99 -63.45
N THR A 44 14.32 37.20 -63.78
CA THR A 44 12.93 37.43 -63.34
C THR A 44 12.37 36.13 -62.76
N ALA A 45 11.90 36.19 -61.52
CA ALA A 45 11.09 35.15 -60.90
C ALA A 45 9.62 35.58 -60.91
N ARG A 46 8.71 34.63 -61.14
CA ARG A 46 7.26 34.87 -61.12
C ARG A 46 6.57 33.75 -60.35
N ILE A 47 5.72 34.13 -59.41
CA ILE A 47 4.73 33.23 -58.81
C ILE A 47 3.38 33.65 -59.37
N ASN A 48 2.61 32.69 -59.87
CA ASN A 48 1.26 32.92 -60.37
C ASN A 48 0.27 32.07 -59.57
N LEU A 49 -0.77 32.70 -59.05
CA LEU A 49 -1.86 32.05 -58.33
C LEU A 49 -3.13 32.28 -59.16
N ASN A 50 -3.70 31.20 -59.69
CA ASN A 50 -4.90 31.24 -60.51
C ASN A 50 -6.07 30.61 -59.76
N ILE A 51 -7.26 31.16 -59.95
CA ILE A 51 -8.53 30.62 -59.46
C ILE A 51 -9.52 30.62 -60.62
N ASP A 52 -10.11 29.48 -60.92
CA ASP A 52 -11.19 29.37 -61.91
C ASP A 52 -12.56 29.77 -61.34
N ASN A 53 -13.62 29.71 -62.15
CA ASN A 53 -14.99 30.01 -61.73
C ASN A 53 -15.62 28.96 -60.79
N ASP A 54 -14.97 27.80 -60.62
CA ASP A 54 -15.41 26.71 -59.75
C ASP A 54 -14.69 26.74 -58.38
N GLY A 55 -13.69 27.62 -58.24
CA GLY A 55 -12.96 27.88 -57.00
C GLY A 55 -11.72 26.99 -56.82
N ASN A 56 -11.24 26.34 -57.87
CA ASN A 56 -10.04 25.49 -57.83
C ASN A 56 -8.77 26.36 -57.91
N TRP A 57 -7.72 25.95 -57.19
CA TRP A 57 -6.45 26.68 -57.04
C TRP A 57 -5.27 25.97 -57.72
N ASP A 58 -5.57 24.95 -58.51
CA ASP A 58 -4.61 23.91 -58.90
C ASP A 58 -3.59 24.42 -59.94
N ASP A 59 -3.86 25.55 -60.60
CA ASP A 59 -3.00 26.24 -61.59
C ASP A 59 -1.90 27.15 -60.99
N SER A 60 -1.54 26.93 -59.73
CA SER A 60 -0.46 27.67 -59.09
C SER A 60 0.91 27.30 -59.69
N SER A 61 1.71 28.30 -60.06
CA SER A 61 2.98 28.09 -60.76
C SER A 61 4.11 28.99 -60.29
N PHE A 62 5.34 28.49 -60.47
CA PHE A 62 6.59 29.22 -60.29
C PHE A 62 7.42 29.16 -61.57
N ASP A 63 7.83 30.31 -62.07
CA ASP A 63 8.68 30.44 -63.25
C ASP A 63 9.89 31.31 -62.95
N PHE A 64 11.05 30.96 -63.50
CA PHE A 64 12.29 31.69 -63.32
C PHE A 64 13.09 31.76 -64.62
N LEU A 65 13.39 32.99 -65.07
CA LEU A 65 14.27 33.25 -66.21
C LEU A 65 15.57 33.86 -65.73
N ALA A 66 16.67 33.27 -66.20
CA ALA A 66 18.02 33.73 -65.95
C ALA A 66 18.74 34.06 -67.26
N PRO A 67 19.28 35.29 -67.42
CA PRO A 67 20.11 35.61 -68.56
C PRO A 67 21.47 34.88 -68.43
N LEU A 68 21.78 34.06 -69.44
CA LEU A 68 23.07 33.36 -69.57
C LEU A 68 24.14 34.28 -70.18
N TYR A 69 23.71 35.12 -71.13
CA TYR A 69 24.55 36.13 -71.77
C TYR A 69 23.70 37.36 -72.08
N ASP A 70 24.20 38.53 -71.73
CA ASP A 70 23.47 39.78 -71.88
C ASP A 70 24.39 40.93 -72.31
N ASN A 71 24.06 41.55 -73.44
CA ASN A 71 24.65 42.81 -73.88
C ASN A 71 23.54 43.76 -74.40
N LYS A 72 23.90 44.98 -74.81
CA LYS A 72 22.91 45.98 -75.29
C LYS A 72 22.11 45.57 -76.54
N LYS A 73 22.55 44.57 -77.29
CA LYS A 73 21.94 44.10 -78.56
C LYS A 73 21.25 42.76 -78.44
N SER A 74 21.62 41.91 -77.48
CA SER A 74 21.08 40.55 -77.39
C SER A 74 21.09 40.00 -75.97
N VAL A 75 20.10 39.16 -75.68
CA VAL A 75 19.99 38.37 -74.43
C VAL A 75 19.83 36.90 -74.81
N LEU A 76 20.76 36.05 -74.37
CA LEU A 76 20.58 34.60 -74.31
C LEU A 76 20.13 34.25 -72.89
N PHE A 77 19.05 33.48 -72.76
CA PHE A 77 18.49 33.13 -71.46
C PHE A 77 18.13 31.65 -71.37
N THR A 78 18.02 31.18 -70.13
CA THR A 78 17.35 29.93 -69.78
C THR A 78 16.14 30.24 -68.91
N GLN A 79 15.08 29.45 -69.03
CA GLN A 79 13.87 29.56 -68.22
C GLN A 79 13.51 28.20 -67.66
N VAL A 80 13.22 28.15 -66.36
CA VAL A 80 12.72 26.98 -65.66
C VAL A 80 11.36 27.28 -65.06
N GLY A 81 10.45 26.31 -65.11
CA GLY A 81 9.10 26.42 -64.56
C GLY A 81 8.70 25.16 -63.82
N LEU A 82 7.89 25.32 -62.77
CA LEU A 82 7.26 24.23 -62.02
C LEU A 82 5.82 24.61 -61.72
N ARG A 83 4.89 23.72 -62.02
CA ARG A 83 3.44 23.90 -61.82
C ARG A 83 2.77 22.56 -61.51
N ALA A 84 1.58 22.59 -60.90
CA ALA A 84 0.86 21.38 -60.50
C ALA A 84 -0.64 21.36 -60.87
N PRO A 85 -1.03 21.68 -62.13
CA PRO A 85 -2.44 21.72 -62.56
C PRO A 85 -3.10 20.35 -62.39
N ASP A 86 -4.35 20.30 -61.90
CA ASP A 86 -5.16 19.07 -61.75
C ASP A 86 -4.41 17.88 -61.10
N GLY A 87 -3.55 18.16 -60.13
CA GLY A 87 -2.72 17.16 -59.45
C GLY A 87 -1.58 16.55 -60.29
N ARG A 88 -1.23 17.16 -61.45
CA ARG A 88 -0.11 16.78 -62.32
C ARG A 88 1.09 17.71 -62.12
N THR A 89 2.20 17.20 -61.58
CA THR A 89 3.41 18.01 -61.42
C THR A 89 4.17 18.10 -62.74
N THR A 90 4.19 19.29 -63.34
CA THR A 90 4.84 19.57 -64.62
C THR A 90 6.06 20.47 -64.44
N GLY A 91 7.20 20.06 -65.00
CA GLY A 91 8.41 20.86 -65.11
C GLY A 91 8.62 21.38 -66.52
N ASN A 92 9.05 22.63 -66.66
CA ASN A 92 9.40 23.24 -67.94
C ASN A 92 10.87 23.67 -67.92
N LEU A 93 11.64 23.34 -68.95
CA LEU A 93 13.02 23.79 -69.14
C LEU A 93 13.17 24.34 -70.55
N GLY A 94 13.51 25.60 -70.69
CA GLY A 94 13.68 26.24 -71.99
C GLY A 94 14.90 27.12 -72.11
N MET A 95 15.28 27.39 -73.35
CA MET A 95 16.33 28.33 -73.72
C MET A 95 15.81 29.25 -74.81
N GLY A 96 16.26 30.51 -74.81
CA GLY A 96 15.87 31.45 -75.85
C GLY A 96 16.87 32.57 -76.05
N ILE A 97 16.74 33.24 -77.20
CA ILE A 97 17.54 34.39 -77.58
C ILE A 97 16.63 35.54 -77.97
N ARG A 98 16.95 36.75 -77.53
CA ARG A 98 16.28 38.01 -77.88
C ARG A 98 17.29 38.97 -78.49
N THR A 99 16.92 39.64 -79.57
CA THR A 99 17.77 40.59 -80.31
C THR A 99 17.08 41.95 -80.42
N PHE A 100 17.84 43.03 -80.25
CA PHE A 100 17.39 44.42 -80.18
C PHE A 100 18.03 45.28 -81.28
N ASP A 101 18.42 44.67 -82.41
CA ASP A 101 19.15 45.35 -83.49
C ASP A 101 18.24 46.23 -84.39
N VAL A 102 16.92 46.11 -84.26
CA VAL A 102 15.93 46.94 -84.96
C VAL A 102 15.46 48.04 -84.02
N LYS A 103 15.46 49.29 -84.48
CA LYS A 103 15.05 50.44 -83.66
C LYS A 103 13.63 50.23 -83.12
N ASP A 104 13.48 50.37 -81.81
CA ASP A 104 12.22 50.23 -81.07
C ASP A 104 11.54 48.86 -81.17
N TRP A 105 12.28 47.80 -81.57
CA TRP A 105 11.77 46.43 -81.66
C TRP A 105 12.74 45.40 -81.06
N MET A 106 12.17 44.33 -80.53
CA MET A 106 12.87 43.13 -80.09
C MET A 106 12.29 41.92 -80.81
N PHE A 107 13.17 41.08 -81.35
CA PHE A 107 12.79 39.79 -81.92
C PHE A 107 13.46 38.66 -81.16
N GLY A 108 12.68 37.65 -80.77
CA GLY A 108 13.13 36.52 -79.99
C GLY A 108 12.69 35.18 -80.55
N GLY A 109 13.46 34.15 -80.20
CA GLY A 109 13.13 32.74 -80.46
C GLY A 109 13.45 31.91 -79.24
N ASN A 110 12.61 30.92 -78.93
CA ASN A 110 12.75 30.07 -77.76
C ASN A 110 12.35 28.62 -78.05
N VAL A 111 12.91 27.69 -77.27
CA VAL A 111 12.58 26.27 -77.28
C VAL A 111 12.42 25.77 -75.85
N PHE A 112 11.42 24.94 -75.60
CA PHE A 112 11.09 24.38 -74.29
C PHE A 112 10.93 22.87 -74.37
N LEU A 113 11.40 22.18 -73.35
CA LEU A 113 11.02 20.82 -73.00
C LEU A 113 10.10 20.88 -71.78
N ASP A 114 8.89 20.35 -71.92
CA ASP A 114 7.94 20.18 -70.84
C ASP A 114 7.86 18.69 -70.46
N ASP A 115 7.95 18.37 -69.18
CA ASP A 115 7.85 17.00 -68.64
C ASP A 115 6.81 16.99 -67.50
N ASP A 116 5.69 16.30 -67.72
CA ASP A 116 4.72 15.94 -66.68
C ASP A 116 5.25 14.70 -65.96
N PHE A 117 5.82 14.90 -64.76
CA PHE A 117 6.41 13.84 -63.96
C PHE A 117 5.39 12.86 -63.40
N THR A 118 4.13 13.29 -63.26
CA THR A 118 3.04 12.48 -62.71
C THR A 118 2.46 11.57 -63.79
N GLY A 119 2.08 12.14 -64.92
CA GLY A 119 1.49 11.42 -66.05
C GLY A 119 2.48 10.77 -67.00
N LYS A 120 3.76 11.17 -66.96
CA LYS A 120 4.84 10.74 -67.87
C LYS A 120 4.65 11.22 -69.31
N ASN A 121 4.05 12.40 -69.48
CA ASN A 121 3.86 13.05 -70.77
C ASN A 121 4.98 14.06 -71.05
N ARG A 122 5.57 14.04 -72.25
CA ARG A 122 6.64 14.97 -72.63
C ARG A 122 6.31 15.73 -73.90
N ARG A 123 6.56 17.03 -73.90
CA ARG A 123 6.24 17.94 -75.01
C ARG A 123 7.42 18.85 -75.32
N VAL A 124 7.64 19.13 -76.59
CA VAL A 124 8.59 20.16 -77.05
C VAL A 124 7.80 21.36 -77.57
N GLY A 125 8.12 22.55 -77.08
CA GLY A 125 7.56 23.82 -77.54
C GLY A 125 8.60 24.65 -78.30
N ILE A 126 8.20 25.29 -79.39
CA ILE A 126 9.03 26.25 -80.13
C ILE A 126 8.25 27.56 -80.24
N GLY A 127 8.87 28.67 -79.84
CA GLY A 127 8.23 29.98 -79.78
C GLY A 127 9.01 31.07 -80.51
N ALA A 128 8.27 32.06 -81.03
CA ALA A 128 8.81 33.28 -81.61
C ALA A 128 8.17 34.51 -80.94
N GLU A 129 8.98 35.55 -80.70
CA GLU A 129 8.60 36.78 -80.00
C GLU A 129 8.87 38.01 -80.88
N ALA A 130 7.95 38.97 -80.91
CA ALA A 130 8.14 40.27 -81.55
C ALA A 130 7.56 41.37 -80.65
N TRP A 131 8.41 42.11 -79.94
CA TRP A 131 7.99 43.07 -78.92
C TRP A 131 8.42 44.49 -79.29
N THR A 132 7.63 45.48 -78.90
CA THR A 132 7.97 46.91 -78.90
C THR A 132 7.57 47.51 -77.55
N ASN A 133 7.80 48.80 -77.34
CA ASN A 133 7.35 49.46 -76.12
C ASN A 133 5.82 49.32 -75.99
N TYR A 134 5.34 48.85 -74.85
CA TYR A 134 3.93 48.64 -74.52
C TYR A 134 3.19 47.55 -75.32
N LEU A 135 3.85 46.77 -76.18
CA LEU A 135 3.20 45.70 -76.94
C LEU A 135 4.13 44.48 -77.08
N LYS A 136 3.60 43.31 -76.76
CA LYS A 136 4.24 42.01 -76.95
C LYS A 136 3.41 41.14 -77.84
N LEU A 137 4.04 40.55 -78.86
CA LEU A 137 3.47 39.51 -79.69
C LEU A 137 4.28 38.23 -79.50
N ALA A 138 3.60 37.10 -79.41
CA ALA A 138 4.22 35.78 -79.36
C ALA A 138 3.40 34.77 -80.18
N THR A 139 4.11 33.78 -80.71
CA THR A 139 3.47 32.58 -81.28
C THR A 139 4.26 31.37 -80.87
N ASN A 140 3.56 30.31 -80.46
CA ASN A 140 4.16 29.09 -79.96
C ASN A 140 3.56 27.87 -80.66
N THR A 141 4.36 26.86 -80.94
CA THR A 141 3.91 25.56 -81.45
C THR A 141 4.39 24.46 -80.54
N TYR A 142 3.53 23.46 -80.31
CA TYR A 142 3.69 22.41 -79.33
C TYR A 142 3.60 21.04 -80.01
N PHE A 143 4.59 20.20 -79.72
CA PHE A 143 4.69 18.85 -80.27
C PHE A 143 4.83 17.83 -79.13
N GLY A 144 3.90 16.90 -79.05
CA GLY A 144 3.99 15.74 -78.17
C GLY A 144 5.15 14.83 -78.58
N THR A 145 5.94 14.38 -77.61
CA THR A 145 7.07 13.45 -77.84
C THR A 145 6.88 12.09 -77.20
N THR A 146 5.89 11.95 -76.31
CA THR A 146 5.48 10.67 -75.74
C THR A 146 4.32 10.09 -76.53
N ASP A 147 4.45 8.81 -76.89
CA ASP A 147 3.37 8.04 -77.52
C ASP A 147 2.26 7.70 -76.51
N TRP A 148 1.13 7.21 -77.03
CA TRP A 148 0.01 6.71 -76.22
C TRP A 148 0.48 5.74 -75.13
N HIS A 149 0.17 6.06 -73.88
CA HIS A 149 0.37 5.18 -72.73
C HIS A 149 -0.87 5.20 -71.85
N SER A 150 -0.96 4.28 -70.87
CA SER A 150 -2.11 4.24 -69.96
C SER A 150 -2.35 5.61 -69.34
N SER A 151 -3.60 6.05 -69.38
CA SER A 151 -4.01 7.27 -68.71
C SER A 151 -4.06 7.05 -67.20
N ARG A 152 -3.73 8.10 -66.44
CA ARG A 152 -3.98 8.19 -65.00
C ARG A 152 -5.40 8.69 -64.72
N ASP A 153 -5.92 9.55 -65.60
CA ASP A 153 -7.17 10.26 -65.36
C ASP A 153 -8.39 9.37 -65.66
N PHE A 154 -8.23 8.40 -66.58
CA PHE A 154 -9.26 7.40 -66.90
C PHE A 154 -8.67 5.99 -67.04
N ASP A 155 -9.16 5.03 -66.23
CA ASP A 155 -8.66 3.65 -66.21
C ASP A 155 -8.73 2.95 -67.58
N ASP A 156 -9.79 3.24 -68.35
CA ASP A 156 -10.07 2.59 -69.64
C ASP A 156 -9.49 3.34 -70.85
N TYR A 157 -8.65 4.37 -70.66
CA TYR A 157 -8.09 5.15 -71.75
C TYR A 157 -6.55 5.15 -71.72
N ASN A 158 -5.96 5.39 -72.88
CA ASN A 158 -4.60 5.87 -73.03
C ASN A 158 -4.62 7.40 -73.13
N GLU A 159 -3.53 8.05 -72.75
CA GLU A 159 -3.29 9.49 -72.90
C GLU A 159 -1.98 9.74 -73.65
N LYS A 160 -1.87 10.92 -74.28
CA LYS A 160 -0.62 11.51 -74.80
C LYS A 160 -0.76 13.03 -74.89
N PRO A 161 0.33 13.81 -75.06
CA PRO A 161 0.23 15.24 -75.36
C PRO A 161 -0.49 15.49 -76.69
N ALA A 162 -1.36 16.51 -76.71
CA ALA A 162 -1.97 17.03 -77.92
C ALA A 162 -1.01 18.00 -78.63
N ASP A 163 -0.89 17.85 -79.94
CA ASP A 163 -0.15 18.80 -80.78
C ASP A 163 -1.00 20.06 -80.97
N GLY A 164 -0.38 21.24 -80.98
CA GLY A 164 -1.13 22.48 -81.09
C GLY A 164 -0.27 23.71 -81.27
N TYR A 165 -0.92 24.88 -81.35
CA TYR A 165 -0.23 26.15 -81.42
C TYR A 165 -1.06 27.26 -80.77
N ASP A 166 -0.38 28.35 -80.43
CA ASP A 166 -1.02 29.58 -79.98
C ASP A 166 -0.43 30.85 -80.61
N VAL A 167 -1.25 31.90 -80.59
CA VAL A 167 -0.88 33.26 -80.96
C VAL A 167 -1.37 34.20 -79.86
N ARG A 168 -0.46 35.03 -79.34
CA ARG A 168 -0.68 35.87 -78.16
C ARG A 168 -0.31 37.31 -78.48
N ALA A 169 -1.14 38.24 -78.03
CA ALA A 169 -0.83 39.66 -78.04
C ALA A 169 -1.19 40.29 -76.68
N GLU A 170 -0.22 40.96 -76.07
CA GLU A 170 -0.37 41.66 -74.80
C GLU A 170 0.04 43.13 -74.98
N GLY A 171 -0.88 44.05 -74.70
CA GLY A 171 -0.68 45.49 -74.86
C GLY A 171 -0.99 46.26 -73.57
N TYR A 172 -0.29 47.37 -73.35
CA TYR A 172 -0.46 48.24 -72.20
C TYR A 172 -0.75 49.68 -72.65
N LEU A 173 -1.60 50.41 -71.93
CA LEU A 173 -1.93 51.80 -72.29
C LEU A 173 -0.73 52.72 -71.99
N PRO A 174 -0.14 53.43 -72.97
CA PRO A 174 1.00 54.31 -72.70
C PRO A 174 0.68 55.46 -71.75
N ALA A 175 -0.58 55.95 -71.76
CA ALA A 175 -1.05 56.98 -70.84
C ALA A 175 -1.35 56.44 -69.43
N TYR A 176 -1.50 55.12 -69.27
CA TYR A 176 -1.75 54.47 -68.00
C TYR A 176 -1.09 53.07 -67.98
N PRO A 177 0.25 53.00 -67.81
CA PRO A 177 1.05 51.77 -68.01
C PRO A 177 0.69 50.61 -67.06
N GLN A 178 -0.06 50.89 -66.01
CA GLN A 178 -0.59 49.93 -65.06
C GLN A 178 -1.72 49.08 -65.66
N LEU A 179 -2.43 49.55 -66.68
CA LEU A 179 -3.54 48.82 -67.30
C LEU A 179 -3.12 48.16 -68.61
N GLY A 180 -3.31 46.84 -68.67
CA GLY A 180 -3.03 45.98 -69.82
C GLY A 180 -4.24 45.20 -70.29
N ALA A 181 -4.21 44.82 -71.57
CA ALA A 181 -5.16 43.91 -72.19
C ALA A 181 -4.40 42.84 -72.96
N LYS A 182 -4.92 41.61 -72.96
CA LYS A 182 -4.36 40.51 -73.75
C LYS A 182 -5.43 39.80 -74.56
N VAL A 183 -5.01 39.30 -75.72
CA VAL A 183 -5.78 38.41 -76.57
C VAL A 183 -4.93 37.20 -76.92
N MET A 184 -5.53 36.02 -76.82
CA MET A 184 -4.87 34.76 -77.14
C MET A 184 -5.79 33.92 -78.00
N TYR A 185 -5.24 33.24 -79.00
CA TYR A 185 -5.93 32.22 -79.76
C TYR A 185 -5.12 30.92 -79.69
N GLU A 186 -5.78 29.82 -79.35
CA GLU A 186 -5.16 28.50 -79.20
C GLU A 186 -5.93 27.48 -80.05
N GLN A 187 -5.21 26.56 -80.70
CA GLN A 187 -5.76 25.44 -81.46
C GLN A 187 -4.94 24.19 -81.18
N TYR A 188 -5.61 23.10 -80.81
CA TYR A 188 -5.00 21.79 -80.62
C TYR A 188 -5.65 20.75 -81.52
N TYR A 189 -4.93 19.67 -81.80
CA TYR A 189 -5.34 18.62 -82.73
C TYR A 189 -5.44 17.27 -82.05
N GLY A 190 -6.51 16.53 -82.34
CA GLY A 190 -6.82 15.24 -81.73
C GLY A 190 -8.33 15.00 -81.58
N ASP A 191 -8.72 13.74 -81.41
CA ASP A 191 -10.14 13.33 -81.35
C ASP A 191 -10.80 13.66 -80.00
N ASP A 192 -10.10 13.39 -78.89
CA ASP A 192 -10.59 13.62 -77.53
C ASP A 192 -9.56 14.45 -76.74
N VAL A 193 -9.49 15.75 -76.99
CA VAL A 193 -8.51 16.69 -76.40
C VAL A 193 -9.11 17.46 -75.24
N ALA A 194 -8.38 17.58 -74.13
CA ALA A 194 -8.76 18.32 -72.93
C ALA A 194 -8.20 19.76 -72.95
N LEU A 195 -8.79 20.65 -73.74
CA LEU A 195 -8.35 22.07 -73.81
C LEU A 195 -8.88 22.93 -72.64
N PHE A 196 -10.04 22.58 -72.09
CA PHE A 196 -10.66 23.29 -70.97
C PHE A 196 -10.48 22.50 -69.69
N ASP A 197 -10.98 21.27 -69.67
CA ASP A 197 -10.79 20.33 -68.56
C ASP A 197 -10.87 18.89 -69.10
N LYS A 198 -10.54 17.91 -68.25
CA LYS A 198 -10.58 16.49 -68.61
C LYS A 198 -12.00 15.92 -68.74
N ASP A 199 -13.00 16.54 -68.11
CA ASP A 199 -14.38 16.05 -68.12
C ASP A 199 -15.13 16.47 -69.40
N HIS A 200 -14.60 17.43 -70.15
CA HIS A 200 -15.13 17.95 -71.41
C HIS A 200 -14.14 17.79 -72.58
N LEU A 201 -13.95 16.55 -73.04
CA LEU A 201 -13.08 16.22 -74.18
C LEU A 201 -13.69 16.68 -75.51
N GLN A 202 -12.88 17.31 -76.36
CA GLN A 202 -13.32 17.90 -77.62
C GLN A 202 -12.44 17.48 -78.80
N ASN A 203 -13.04 17.41 -79.99
CA ASN A 203 -12.31 17.10 -81.22
C ASN A 203 -11.74 18.39 -81.85
N ASN A 204 -10.42 18.38 -82.09
CA ASN A 204 -9.62 19.49 -82.62
C ASN A 204 -10.02 20.86 -82.02
N PRO A 205 -9.94 21.03 -80.68
CA PRO A 205 -10.51 22.19 -80.02
C PRO A 205 -9.74 23.48 -80.28
N SER A 206 -10.47 24.59 -80.31
CA SER A 206 -9.90 25.94 -80.31
C SER A 206 -10.54 26.84 -79.26
N ALA A 207 -9.77 27.83 -78.80
CA ALA A 207 -10.21 28.81 -77.83
C ALA A 207 -9.67 30.21 -78.14
N ILE A 208 -10.48 31.23 -77.83
CA ILE A 208 -10.09 32.64 -77.79
C ILE A 208 -10.16 33.10 -76.34
N THR A 209 -9.08 33.70 -75.86
CA THR A 209 -9.02 34.30 -74.52
C THR A 209 -8.90 35.81 -74.61
N LEU A 210 -9.76 36.51 -73.88
CA LEU A 210 -9.72 37.96 -73.69
C LEU A 210 -9.41 38.24 -72.22
N GLY A 211 -8.31 38.94 -71.96
CA GLY A 211 -7.85 39.23 -70.61
C GLY A 211 -7.64 40.72 -70.37
N VAL A 212 -7.93 41.17 -69.14
CA VAL A 212 -7.59 42.50 -68.65
C VAL A 212 -6.74 42.34 -67.40
N ASN A 213 -5.64 43.09 -67.31
CA ASN A 213 -4.74 43.05 -66.16
C ASN A 213 -4.39 44.45 -65.65
N TYR A 214 -4.20 44.55 -64.34
CA TYR A 214 -3.81 45.77 -63.64
C TYR A 214 -2.58 45.51 -62.77
N THR A 215 -1.51 46.26 -63.04
CA THR A 215 -0.22 46.19 -62.35
C THR A 215 0.00 47.49 -61.56
N PRO A 216 -0.50 47.61 -60.32
CA PRO A 216 -0.35 48.83 -59.52
C PRO A 216 1.12 49.17 -59.23
N VAL A 217 1.96 48.14 -59.12
CA VAL A 217 3.41 48.22 -58.90
C VAL A 217 4.07 47.08 -59.67
N SER A 218 5.32 47.23 -60.11
CA SER A 218 6.00 46.22 -60.95
C SER A 218 6.07 44.82 -60.32
N LEU A 219 5.99 44.70 -59.00
CA LEU A 219 5.96 43.43 -58.27
C LEU A 219 4.63 42.67 -58.37
N VAL A 220 3.50 43.35 -58.54
CA VAL A 220 2.16 42.75 -58.38
C VAL A 220 1.30 43.04 -59.59
N THR A 221 0.71 42.00 -60.19
CA THR A 221 -0.31 42.14 -61.24
C THR A 221 -1.53 41.33 -60.86
N VAL A 222 -2.71 41.93 -61.01
CA VAL A 222 -4.00 41.22 -60.91
C VAL A 222 -4.63 41.15 -62.30
N GLY A 223 -5.24 40.02 -62.64
CA GLY A 223 -5.83 39.81 -63.95
C GLY A 223 -7.14 39.04 -63.89
N VAL A 224 -7.98 39.26 -64.89
CA VAL A 224 -9.15 38.43 -65.19
C VAL A 224 -9.12 38.05 -66.66
N ASP A 225 -9.24 36.77 -66.92
CA ASP A 225 -9.24 36.18 -68.25
C ASP A 225 -10.57 35.49 -68.50
N TYR A 226 -11.17 35.76 -69.66
CA TYR A 226 -12.34 35.05 -70.15
C TYR A 226 -11.95 34.27 -71.40
N LYS A 227 -11.90 32.95 -71.28
CA LYS A 227 -11.56 32.00 -72.36
C LYS A 227 -12.85 31.40 -72.88
N ARG A 228 -13.03 31.41 -74.20
CA ARG A 228 -14.22 30.86 -74.85
C ARG A 228 -13.81 29.97 -76.01
N GLY A 229 -14.34 28.76 -76.01
CA GLY A 229 -14.07 27.72 -77.00
C GLY A 229 -15.31 27.32 -77.80
N GLN A 230 -15.17 26.21 -78.52
CA GLN A 230 -16.28 25.56 -79.22
C GLN A 230 -17.27 24.90 -78.25
N ASP A 231 -18.46 24.55 -78.74
CA ASP A 231 -19.54 23.87 -77.98
C ASP A 231 -20.01 24.58 -76.70
N SER A 232 -19.91 25.91 -76.68
CA SER A 232 -20.25 26.75 -75.52
C SER A 232 -19.39 26.50 -74.29
N MET A 233 -18.17 25.95 -74.46
CA MET A 233 -17.18 25.91 -73.40
C MET A 233 -16.67 27.32 -73.12
N ASP A 234 -16.72 27.71 -71.86
CA ASP A 234 -16.13 28.95 -71.38
C ASP A 234 -15.55 28.78 -69.99
N GLU A 235 -14.54 29.59 -69.69
CA GLU A 235 -13.79 29.54 -68.45
C GLU A 235 -13.41 30.97 -68.07
N THR A 236 -13.60 31.32 -66.79
CA THR A 236 -13.18 32.62 -66.25
C THR A 236 -12.11 32.40 -65.19
N THR A 237 -10.90 32.91 -65.44
CA THR A 237 -9.76 32.75 -64.55
C THR A 237 -9.39 34.08 -63.90
N PHE A 238 -9.31 34.10 -62.57
CA PHE A 238 -8.76 35.22 -61.80
C PHE A 238 -7.30 34.92 -61.45
N SER A 239 -6.39 35.83 -61.79
CA SER A 239 -4.95 35.65 -61.58
C SER A 239 -4.36 36.70 -60.64
N LEU A 240 -3.52 36.24 -59.72
CA LEU A 240 -2.66 37.06 -58.87
C LEU A 240 -1.19 36.71 -59.13
N ASN A 241 -0.46 37.66 -59.68
CA ASN A 241 0.91 37.49 -60.13
C ASN A 241 1.90 38.28 -59.27
N PHE A 242 2.93 37.60 -58.78
CA PHE A 242 4.06 38.22 -58.08
C PHE A 242 5.33 38.08 -58.92
N ARG A 243 5.78 39.19 -59.51
CA ARG A 243 6.95 39.27 -60.40
C ARG A 243 8.12 39.94 -59.70
N TYR A 244 9.15 39.18 -59.35
CA TYR A 244 10.37 39.71 -58.73
C TYR A 244 11.51 39.78 -59.74
N THR A 245 12.02 41.00 -59.98
CA THR A 245 13.16 41.25 -60.88
C THR A 245 14.45 41.35 -60.06
N LEU A 246 15.37 40.43 -60.26
CA LEU A 246 16.66 40.39 -59.57
C LEU A 246 17.54 41.56 -60.00
N GLY A 247 18.26 42.15 -59.03
CA GLY A 247 19.12 43.31 -59.25
C GLY A 247 18.42 44.66 -59.17
N GLN A 248 17.07 44.72 -59.13
CA GLN A 248 16.33 45.94 -58.83
C GLN A 248 16.02 46.05 -57.33
N SER A 249 16.04 47.28 -56.79
CA SER A 249 15.66 47.51 -55.39
C SER A 249 14.18 47.16 -55.18
N LEU A 250 13.84 46.63 -54.00
CA LEU A 250 12.44 46.35 -53.66
C LEU A 250 11.58 47.63 -53.71
N ALA A 251 12.15 48.79 -53.34
CA ALA A 251 11.46 50.08 -53.41
C ALA A 251 11.06 50.46 -54.84
N SER A 252 11.91 50.19 -55.83
CA SER A 252 11.57 50.41 -57.25
C SER A 252 10.48 49.44 -57.72
N GLN A 253 10.55 48.19 -57.29
CA GLN A 253 9.55 47.18 -57.65
C GLN A 253 8.18 47.40 -56.99
N LEU A 254 8.14 48.15 -55.88
CA LEU A 254 6.93 48.60 -55.19
C LEU A 254 6.50 50.02 -55.59
N SER A 255 7.19 50.65 -56.56
CA SER A 255 6.83 51.96 -57.07
C SER A 255 5.86 51.83 -58.25
N GLY A 256 4.74 52.57 -58.19
CA GLY A 256 3.79 52.67 -59.30
C GLY A 256 4.35 53.43 -60.51
N ASP A 257 5.32 54.32 -60.28
CA ASP A 257 5.97 55.11 -61.33
C ASP A 257 6.91 54.26 -62.20
N ASP A 258 7.49 53.20 -61.61
CA ASP A 258 8.42 52.30 -62.30
C ASP A 258 7.72 51.24 -63.16
N VAL A 259 6.38 51.17 -63.12
CA VAL A 259 5.60 50.28 -63.97
C VAL A 259 5.81 50.62 -65.45
N ALA A 260 5.94 51.90 -65.80
CA ALA A 260 6.22 52.34 -67.16
C ALA A 260 7.53 51.77 -67.72
N LEU A 261 8.56 51.66 -66.87
CA LEU A 261 9.85 51.08 -67.26
C LEU A 261 9.70 49.60 -67.61
N SER A 262 8.89 48.84 -66.86
CA SER A 262 8.60 47.42 -67.14
C SER A 262 7.92 47.18 -68.49
N ARG A 263 7.25 48.19 -69.07
CA ARG A 263 6.60 48.13 -70.39
C ARG A 263 7.50 48.54 -71.54
N SER A 264 8.66 49.12 -71.24
CA SER A 264 9.69 49.45 -72.24
C SER A 264 10.50 48.21 -72.62
N LEU A 265 11.12 48.21 -73.81
CA LEU A 265 12.04 47.15 -74.22
C LEU A 265 13.22 46.95 -73.25
N ALA A 266 13.67 48.02 -72.59
CA ALA A 266 14.75 47.95 -71.62
C ALA A 266 14.33 47.21 -70.34
N GLY A 267 13.09 47.40 -69.88
CA GLY A 267 12.56 46.73 -68.70
C GLY A 267 12.01 45.33 -68.99
N SER A 268 11.42 45.13 -70.17
CA SER A 268 10.78 43.87 -70.54
C SER A 268 11.75 42.81 -71.05
N ARG A 269 13.02 43.15 -71.32
CA ARG A 269 14.01 42.22 -71.88
C ARG A 269 14.24 40.92 -71.07
N TYR A 270 13.95 40.93 -69.78
CA TYR A 270 14.02 39.74 -68.90
C TYR A 270 12.64 39.16 -68.56
N ASP A 271 11.58 39.59 -69.23
CA ASP A 271 10.24 39.02 -69.02
C ASP A 271 10.24 37.55 -69.42
N LEU A 272 9.47 36.75 -68.69
CA LEU A 272 9.26 35.34 -69.03
C LEU A 272 8.67 35.20 -70.43
N VAL A 273 8.97 34.09 -71.09
CA VAL A 273 8.37 33.74 -72.37
C VAL A 273 6.86 33.56 -72.20
N ASP A 274 6.08 34.23 -73.06
CA ASP A 274 4.62 34.11 -73.07
C ASP A 274 4.19 32.91 -73.92
N ARG A 275 3.82 31.83 -73.26
CA ARG A 275 3.44 30.54 -73.82
C ARG A 275 2.50 29.80 -72.87
N ASN A 276 1.73 28.85 -73.39
CA ASN A 276 1.10 27.83 -72.57
C ASN A 276 2.18 26.84 -72.06
N ASN A 277 2.44 26.83 -70.76
CA ASN A 277 3.42 25.95 -70.13
C ASN A 277 2.81 24.64 -69.62
N GLU A 278 1.49 24.48 -69.73
CA GLU A 278 0.78 23.27 -69.36
C GLU A 278 0.62 22.37 -70.58
N ILE A 279 0.70 21.06 -70.34
CA ILE A 279 0.62 20.06 -71.40
C ILE A 279 -0.86 19.71 -71.60
N VAL A 280 -1.47 20.26 -72.64
CA VAL A 280 -2.81 19.83 -73.09
C VAL A 280 -2.73 18.37 -73.55
N LEU A 281 -3.61 17.53 -73.02
CA LEU A 281 -3.62 16.08 -73.28
C LEU A 281 -4.73 15.69 -74.25
N GLN A 282 -4.48 14.63 -75.00
CA GLN A 282 -5.47 13.89 -75.77
C GLN A 282 -5.63 12.49 -75.19
N TYR A 283 -6.86 11.98 -75.19
CA TYR A 283 -7.22 10.65 -74.72
C TYR A 283 -7.65 9.74 -75.87
N LYS A 284 -7.50 8.43 -75.67
CA LYS A 284 -7.97 7.39 -76.60
C LYS A 284 -8.37 6.17 -75.82
N LYS A 285 -9.62 5.73 -75.94
CA LYS A 285 -10.13 4.54 -75.25
C LYS A 285 -9.26 3.32 -75.58
N LYS A 286 -8.91 2.53 -74.57
CA LYS A 286 -8.16 1.28 -74.72
C LYS A 286 -9.01 0.29 -75.52
N GLU A 287 -8.43 -0.26 -76.58
CA GLU A 287 -9.01 -1.41 -77.27
C GLU A 287 -9.02 -2.59 -76.30
N THR A 288 -10.20 -3.12 -76.00
CA THR A 288 -10.35 -4.32 -75.16
C THR A 288 -9.75 -5.50 -75.93
N SER A 289 -8.56 -5.92 -75.49
CA SER A 289 -7.76 -6.94 -76.18
C SER A 289 -8.36 -8.34 -76.05
N ALA A 290 -8.32 -9.08 -77.16
CA ALA A 290 -8.57 -10.51 -77.33
C ALA A 290 -9.98 -11.01 -76.98
N ALA A 291 -10.68 -11.52 -77.99
CA ALA A 291 -11.92 -12.27 -77.80
C ALA A 291 -11.65 -13.46 -76.85
N LEU A 292 -12.16 -13.34 -75.62
CA LEU A 292 -12.25 -14.43 -74.67
C LEU A 292 -12.92 -15.63 -75.35
N ALA A 293 -12.33 -16.82 -75.23
CA ALA A 293 -12.88 -18.03 -75.84
C ALA A 293 -13.68 -18.88 -74.85
N ASP A 294 -13.20 -19.03 -73.62
CA ASP A 294 -13.92 -19.76 -72.56
C ASP A 294 -13.54 -19.29 -71.15
N LEU A 295 -14.39 -19.62 -70.19
CA LEU A 295 -14.25 -19.38 -68.77
C LEU A 295 -14.56 -20.67 -68.00
N THR A 296 -13.80 -20.95 -66.94
CA THR A 296 -14.17 -21.93 -65.91
C THR A 296 -14.46 -21.22 -64.59
N LEU A 297 -15.29 -21.82 -63.73
CA LEU A 297 -15.64 -21.27 -62.42
C LEU A 297 -15.58 -22.39 -61.37
N THR A 298 -14.81 -22.18 -60.32
CA THR A 298 -14.62 -23.16 -59.24
C THR A 298 -14.80 -22.51 -57.87
N SER A 299 -15.30 -23.28 -56.91
CA SER A 299 -15.37 -22.88 -55.51
C SER A 299 -14.11 -23.37 -54.79
N VAL A 300 -13.39 -22.45 -54.15
CA VAL A 300 -12.13 -22.70 -53.45
C VAL A 300 -12.37 -22.85 -51.95
N ILE A 301 -13.20 -21.98 -51.40
CA ILE A 301 -13.69 -22.07 -50.02
C ILE A 301 -15.21 -22.17 -50.10
N ASN A 302 -15.77 -23.21 -49.48
CA ASN A 302 -17.19 -23.51 -49.46
C ASN A 302 -17.61 -23.96 -48.05
N ASN A 303 -18.90 -23.86 -47.76
CA ASN A 303 -19.49 -24.32 -46.49
C ASN A 303 -19.02 -23.54 -45.25
N SER A 304 -18.69 -22.25 -45.43
CA SER A 304 -18.45 -21.33 -44.32
C SER A 304 -19.72 -21.09 -43.49
N PRO A 305 -19.61 -20.73 -42.20
CA PRO A 305 -20.76 -20.40 -41.37
C PRO A 305 -21.54 -19.19 -41.92
N ALA A 306 -22.87 -19.24 -41.83
CA ALA A 306 -23.76 -18.14 -42.17
C ALA A 306 -23.77 -17.03 -41.09
N ASP A 307 -22.62 -16.43 -40.82
CA ASP A 307 -22.43 -15.39 -39.80
C ASP A 307 -22.35 -13.96 -40.37
N GLY A 308 -22.48 -13.81 -41.70
CA GLY A 308 -22.36 -12.55 -42.43
C GLY A 308 -20.93 -12.05 -42.62
N ALA A 309 -19.92 -12.75 -42.10
CA ALA A 309 -18.52 -12.31 -42.05
C ALA A 309 -17.55 -13.31 -42.70
N THR A 310 -17.73 -14.61 -42.43
CA THR A 310 -16.86 -15.66 -42.95
C THR A 310 -17.20 -15.91 -44.42
N THR A 311 -16.19 -15.80 -45.27
CA THR A 311 -16.38 -15.83 -46.72
C THR A 311 -16.36 -17.25 -47.29
N ASN A 312 -17.22 -17.53 -48.26
CA ASN A 312 -16.89 -18.50 -49.31
C ASN A 312 -16.14 -17.76 -50.43
N THR A 313 -15.23 -18.46 -51.11
CA THR A 313 -14.39 -17.87 -52.17
C THR A 313 -14.53 -18.68 -53.44
N LEU A 314 -14.74 -17.98 -54.55
CA LEU A 314 -14.82 -18.56 -55.87
C LEU A 314 -13.79 -17.93 -56.79
N THR A 315 -13.23 -18.74 -57.68
CA THR A 315 -12.22 -18.33 -58.64
C THR A 315 -12.62 -18.78 -60.04
N THR A 316 -12.55 -17.85 -60.97
CA THR A 316 -12.63 -18.12 -62.40
C THR A 316 -11.26 -18.19 -63.02
N HIS A 317 -11.13 -19.02 -64.05
CA HIS A 317 -9.96 -19.07 -64.92
C HIS A 317 -10.41 -18.90 -66.38
N ALA A 318 -9.91 -17.85 -67.04
CA ALA A 318 -10.29 -17.42 -68.37
C ALA A 318 -9.20 -17.75 -69.39
N ILE A 319 -9.60 -18.22 -70.58
CA ILE A 319 -8.67 -18.58 -71.66
C ILE A 319 -9.05 -17.95 -73.01
N THR A 320 -8.04 -17.63 -73.81
CA THR A 320 -8.16 -17.20 -75.21
C THR A 320 -8.35 -18.39 -76.15
N SER A 321 -8.70 -18.15 -77.41
CA SER A 321 -9.01 -19.21 -78.40
C SER A 321 -7.82 -20.11 -78.76
N ASP A 322 -6.59 -19.65 -78.49
CA ASP A 322 -5.35 -20.43 -78.59
C ASP A 322 -5.02 -21.22 -77.31
N GLY A 323 -5.91 -21.21 -76.31
CA GLY A 323 -5.79 -21.97 -75.06
C GLY A 323 -4.86 -21.35 -74.01
N LYS A 324 -4.39 -20.12 -74.20
CA LYS A 324 -3.59 -19.39 -73.20
C LYS A 324 -4.48 -18.65 -72.20
N SER A 325 -3.92 -18.30 -71.04
CA SER A 325 -4.57 -17.44 -70.05
C SER A 325 -4.99 -16.10 -70.65
N ALA A 326 -6.28 -15.77 -70.55
CA ALA A 326 -6.81 -14.48 -70.95
C ALA A 326 -6.66 -13.47 -69.81
N ALA A 327 -5.59 -12.69 -69.83
CA ALA A 327 -5.36 -11.62 -68.87
C ALA A 327 -6.17 -10.36 -69.21
N GLY A 328 -6.69 -9.66 -68.20
CA GLY A 328 -7.47 -8.43 -68.38
C GLY A 328 -8.91 -8.64 -68.86
N ALA A 329 -9.42 -9.89 -68.86
CA ALA A 329 -10.81 -10.18 -69.20
C ALA A 329 -11.72 -9.64 -68.09
N ALA A 330 -12.69 -8.80 -68.46
CA ALA A 330 -13.67 -8.25 -67.52
C ALA A 330 -14.68 -9.33 -67.10
N ILE A 331 -14.77 -9.60 -65.80
CA ILE A 331 -15.70 -10.53 -65.18
C ILE A 331 -16.77 -9.73 -64.42
N VAL A 332 -18.03 -10.01 -64.69
CA VAL A 332 -19.20 -9.52 -63.94
C VAL A 332 -19.71 -10.66 -63.07
N TRP A 333 -19.80 -10.43 -61.77
CA TRP A 333 -20.28 -11.39 -60.78
C TRP A 333 -21.73 -11.11 -60.42
N SER A 334 -22.51 -12.18 -60.27
CA SER A 334 -23.84 -12.14 -59.64
C SER A 334 -24.00 -13.34 -58.73
N VAL A 335 -24.85 -13.20 -57.72
CA VAL A 335 -25.17 -14.27 -56.79
C VAL A 335 -26.68 -14.28 -56.55
N THR A 336 -27.27 -15.46 -56.43
CA THR A 336 -28.68 -15.62 -56.06
C THR A 336 -28.85 -15.58 -54.54
N GLY A 337 -30.08 -15.37 -54.05
CA GLY A 337 -30.37 -15.46 -52.61
C GLY A 337 -29.96 -14.21 -51.83
N GLY A 338 -29.66 -14.39 -50.54
CA GLY A 338 -29.29 -13.33 -49.60
C GLY A 338 -27.80 -12.98 -49.57
N ALA A 339 -26.95 -13.77 -50.22
CA ALA A 339 -25.50 -13.62 -50.18
C ALA A 339 -25.02 -12.29 -50.79
N LYS A 340 -24.00 -11.71 -50.17
CA LYS A 340 -23.37 -10.45 -50.57
C LYS A 340 -22.01 -10.69 -51.21
N LEU A 341 -21.77 -10.09 -52.37
CA LEU A 341 -20.49 -10.11 -53.08
C LEU A 341 -19.52 -9.07 -52.52
N SER A 342 -18.23 -9.39 -52.51
CA SER A 342 -17.16 -8.43 -52.22
C SER A 342 -16.95 -7.41 -53.33
N ALA A 343 -17.24 -7.79 -54.58
CA ALA A 343 -17.23 -6.94 -55.76
C ALA A 343 -18.17 -7.52 -56.83
N THR A 344 -18.85 -6.64 -57.58
CA THR A 344 -19.69 -7.04 -58.72
C THR A 344 -18.89 -7.18 -60.01
N ASN A 345 -17.67 -6.65 -60.06
CA ASN A 345 -16.81 -6.63 -61.23
C ASN A 345 -15.38 -6.94 -60.83
N ALA A 346 -14.67 -7.68 -61.69
CA ALA A 346 -13.24 -7.95 -61.55
C ALA A 346 -12.59 -8.05 -62.94
N VAL A 347 -11.27 -8.00 -63.00
CA VAL A 347 -10.51 -8.36 -64.20
C VAL A 347 -9.61 -9.53 -63.89
N THR A 348 -9.40 -10.40 -64.86
CA THR A 348 -8.46 -11.52 -64.71
C THR A 348 -7.02 -11.04 -64.65
N ASP A 349 -6.23 -11.66 -63.78
CA ASP A 349 -4.81 -11.37 -63.65
C ASP A 349 -3.99 -11.93 -64.83
N LYS A 350 -2.66 -11.79 -64.76
CA LYS A 350 -1.73 -12.33 -65.77
C LYS A 350 -1.82 -13.85 -65.99
N ASN A 351 -2.38 -14.59 -65.04
CA ASN A 351 -2.58 -16.04 -65.12
C ASN A 351 -3.99 -16.38 -65.64
N GLY A 352 -4.82 -15.38 -65.93
CA GLY A 352 -6.20 -15.58 -66.38
C GLY A 352 -7.18 -15.77 -65.23
N ASP A 353 -6.78 -15.52 -63.98
CA ASP A 353 -7.61 -15.79 -62.81
C ASP A 353 -8.29 -14.53 -62.26
N ALA A 354 -9.56 -14.64 -61.86
CA ALA A 354 -10.27 -13.62 -61.09
C ALA A 354 -11.07 -14.28 -59.97
N SER A 355 -11.05 -13.71 -58.76
CA SER A 355 -11.74 -14.26 -57.59
C SER A 355 -12.75 -13.30 -56.99
N VAL A 356 -13.78 -13.85 -56.37
CA VAL A 356 -14.77 -13.10 -55.59
C VAL A 356 -15.04 -13.81 -54.26
N ASN A 357 -15.22 -13.01 -53.21
CA ASN A 357 -15.68 -13.50 -51.92
C ASN A 357 -17.18 -13.23 -51.78
N ILE A 358 -17.89 -14.17 -51.16
CA ILE A 358 -19.29 -14.00 -50.77
C ILE A 358 -19.47 -14.26 -49.28
N THR A 359 -20.35 -13.51 -48.63
CA THR A 359 -20.81 -13.77 -47.25
C THR A 359 -22.33 -13.86 -47.21
N ASP A 360 -22.88 -14.58 -46.23
CA ASP A 360 -24.32 -14.68 -46.02
C ASP A 360 -24.62 -14.79 -44.51
N ILE A 361 -25.80 -14.34 -44.09
CA ILE A 361 -26.34 -14.49 -42.73
C ILE A 361 -27.37 -15.63 -42.64
N SER A 362 -27.77 -16.18 -43.80
CA SER A 362 -28.70 -17.30 -43.90
C SER A 362 -27.94 -18.56 -44.31
N ALA A 363 -28.19 -19.66 -43.61
CA ALA A 363 -27.68 -20.96 -44.01
C ALA A 363 -28.48 -21.48 -45.21
N GLU A 364 -27.95 -21.25 -46.41
CA GLU A 364 -28.56 -21.64 -47.67
C GLU A 364 -27.53 -22.03 -48.72
N GLN A 365 -28.01 -22.58 -49.84
CA GLN A 365 -27.20 -22.77 -51.04
C GLN A 365 -27.52 -21.64 -52.03
N VAL A 366 -26.48 -20.93 -52.46
CA VAL A 366 -26.56 -19.85 -53.45
C VAL A 366 -25.81 -20.25 -54.72
N ASN A 367 -26.26 -19.75 -55.87
CA ASN A 367 -25.56 -19.90 -57.13
C ASN A 367 -24.80 -18.61 -57.44
N VAL A 368 -23.48 -18.74 -57.62
CA VAL A 368 -22.60 -17.64 -58.03
C VAL A 368 -22.33 -17.78 -59.51
N THR A 369 -22.50 -16.68 -60.24
CA THR A 369 -22.40 -16.63 -61.69
C THR A 369 -21.35 -15.60 -62.09
N ALA A 370 -20.42 -16.02 -62.95
CA ALA A 370 -19.40 -15.18 -63.56
C ALA A 370 -19.70 -15.03 -65.05
N THR A 371 -19.73 -13.79 -65.54
CA THR A 371 -20.04 -13.45 -66.93
C THR A 371 -18.94 -12.57 -67.50
N SER A 372 -18.47 -12.89 -68.70
CA SER A 372 -17.54 -12.05 -69.46
C SER A 372 -17.97 -12.02 -70.94
N GLY A 373 -18.38 -10.85 -71.42
CA GLY A 373 -19.04 -10.73 -72.72
C GLY A 373 -20.31 -11.61 -72.80
N SER A 374 -20.32 -12.56 -73.73
CA SER A 374 -21.41 -13.53 -73.90
C SER A 374 -21.19 -14.88 -73.19
N ILE A 375 -20.04 -15.07 -72.52
CA ILE A 375 -19.69 -16.32 -71.84
C ILE A 375 -20.11 -16.23 -70.37
N THR A 376 -20.89 -17.21 -69.91
CA THR A 376 -21.37 -17.29 -68.53
C THR A 376 -21.10 -18.67 -67.93
N ARG A 377 -20.65 -18.69 -66.67
CA ARG A 377 -20.51 -19.90 -65.85
C ARG A 377 -21.15 -19.68 -64.49
N SER A 378 -21.78 -20.74 -63.96
CA SER A 378 -22.44 -20.71 -62.66
C SER A 378 -22.04 -21.94 -61.85
N THR A 379 -21.84 -21.76 -60.55
CA THR A 379 -21.56 -22.86 -59.62
C THR A 379 -22.23 -22.59 -58.28
N ALA A 380 -22.61 -23.66 -57.58
CA ALA A 380 -23.24 -23.58 -56.27
C ALA A 380 -22.21 -23.38 -55.16
N SER A 381 -22.55 -22.56 -54.17
CA SER A 381 -21.81 -22.33 -52.94
C SER A 381 -22.80 -22.40 -51.77
N SER A 382 -22.44 -23.04 -50.67
CA SER A 382 -23.32 -23.32 -49.55
C SER A 382 -22.79 -22.67 -48.27
N PHE A 383 -23.68 -22.17 -47.43
CA PHE A 383 -23.36 -21.68 -46.09
C PHE A 383 -23.94 -22.63 -45.03
N ALA A 384 -23.11 -22.97 -44.06
CA ALA A 384 -23.49 -23.84 -42.95
C ALA A 384 -24.28 -23.08 -41.88
N GLN A 385 -25.14 -23.79 -41.17
CA GLN A 385 -25.86 -23.26 -40.02
C GLN A 385 -24.89 -22.67 -38.99
N TYR A 386 -25.24 -21.50 -38.46
CA TYR A 386 -24.46 -20.79 -37.46
C TYR A 386 -25.36 -20.33 -36.32
N LEU A 387 -25.03 -20.74 -35.09
CA LEU A 387 -25.66 -20.21 -33.89
C LEU A 387 -25.10 -18.81 -33.62
N ALA A 388 -25.93 -17.77 -33.66
CA ALA A 388 -25.46 -16.41 -33.38
C ALA A 388 -25.69 -15.97 -31.93
N SER A 389 -26.86 -16.29 -31.36
CA SER A 389 -27.25 -15.79 -30.04
C SER A 389 -27.89 -16.87 -29.16
N LEU A 390 -27.56 -16.80 -27.87
CA LEU A 390 -28.27 -17.45 -26.77
C LEU A 390 -28.99 -16.35 -25.98
N ASN A 391 -30.32 -16.39 -25.88
CA ASN A 391 -31.07 -15.45 -25.06
C ASN A 391 -31.60 -16.17 -23.83
N LEU A 392 -30.82 -16.16 -22.73
CA LEU A 392 -31.16 -16.82 -21.48
C LEU A 392 -31.93 -15.88 -20.54
N LYS A 393 -33.07 -16.32 -20.02
CA LYS A 393 -33.91 -15.59 -19.06
C LYS A 393 -34.38 -16.50 -17.93
N VAL A 394 -34.59 -15.91 -16.76
CA VAL A 394 -35.29 -16.58 -15.66
C VAL A 394 -36.79 -16.29 -15.79
N ILE A 395 -37.60 -17.34 -15.95
CA ILE A 395 -39.06 -17.23 -16.09
C ILE A 395 -39.81 -17.52 -14.78
N LYS A 396 -39.15 -18.17 -13.81
CA LYS A 396 -39.61 -18.30 -12.42
C LYS A 396 -38.42 -18.12 -11.48
N ASN A 397 -38.49 -17.14 -10.59
CA ASN A 397 -37.39 -16.74 -9.71
C ASN A 397 -37.88 -16.59 -8.26
N ASN A 398 -36.94 -16.46 -7.31
CA ASN A 398 -37.22 -16.19 -5.89
C ASN A 398 -38.03 -17.29 -5.19
N SER A 399 -37.87 -18.55 -5.59
CA SER A 399 -38.43 -19.69 -4.87
C SER A 399 -37.79 -19.85 -3.48
N GLN A 400 -38.48 -20.51 -2.54
CA GLN A 400 -37.94 -20.76 -1.21
C GLN A 400 -36.76 -21.73 -1.26
N ALA A 401 -35.71 -21.45 -0.50
CA ALA A 401 -34.54 -22.30 -0.35
C ALA A 401 -34.81 -23.55 0.53
N ASN A 402 -35.72 -24.42 0.10
CA ASN A 402 -36.13 -25.63 0.82
C ASN A 402 -35.67 -26.94 0.13
N GLY A 403 -34.92 -26.82 -0.97
CA GLY A 403 -34.46 -27.94 -1.80
C GLY A 403 -35.52 -28.56 -2.71
N THR A 404 -36.77 -28.11 -2.66
CA THR A 404 -37.91 -28.67 -3.43
C THR A 404 -38.58 -27.67 -4.35
N GLU A 405 -38.74 -26.41 -3.94
CA GLU A 405 -39.26 -25.37 -4.82
C GLU A 405 -38.23 -24.99 -5.86
N GLN A 406 -38.70 -24.84 -7.10
CA GLN A 406 -37.86 -24.70 -8.28
C GLN A 406 -37.91 -23.29 -8.84
N ASN A 407 -36.74 -22.75 -9.16
CA ASN A 407 -36.62 -21.69 -10.16
C ASN A 407 -36.55 -22.30 -11.56
N THR A 408 -36.92 -21.53 -12.57
CA THR A 408 -36.99 -21.98 -13.96
C THR A 408 -36.33 -20.97 -14.89
N GLY A 409 -35.39 -21.44 -15.68
CA GLY A 409 -34.78 -20.69 -16.77
C GLY A 409 -35.27 -21.15 -18.13
N GLN A 410 -35.22 -20.25 -19.11
CA GLN A 410 -35.54 -20.52 -20.50
C GLN A 410 -34.48 -19.85 -21.38
N VAL A 411 -33.92 -20.59 -22.34
CA VAL A 411 -33.06 -20.05 -23.39
C VAL A 411 -33.82 -20.06 -24.71
N THR A 412 -33.68 -18.99 -25.50
CA THR A 412 -34.04 -18.97 -26.92
C THR A 412 -32.77 -18.88 -27.76
N VAL A 413 -32.64 -19.73 -28.78
CA VAL A 413 -31.44 -19.80 -29.63
C VAL A 413 -31.78 -19.33 -31.03
N THR A 414 -31.00 -18.38 -31.57
CA THR A 414 -31.21 -17.83 -32.91
C THR A 414 -29.93 -17.81 -33.75
N ASP A 415 -30.10 -17.86 -35.07
CA ASP A 415 -29.03 -17.60 -36.05
C ASP A 415 -28.77 -16.09 -36.24
N ALA A 416 -27.85 -15.76 -37.16
CA ALA A 416 -27.44 -14.39 -37.46
C ALA A 416 -28.54 -13.55 -38.13
N SER A 417 -29.55 -14.20 -38.73
CA SER A 417 -30.73 -13.54 -39.28
C SER A 417 -31.81 -13.25 -38.22
N GLY A 418 -31.64 -13.78 -37.00
CA GLY A 418 -32.61 -13.69 -35.91
C GLY A 418 -33.69 -14.79 -35.95
N LYS A 419 -33.56 -15.79 -36.84
CA LYS A 419 -34.47 -16.93 -36.91
C LYS A 419 -34.13 -17.94 -35.82
N VAL A 420 -35.16 -18.54 -35.24
CA VAL A 420 -35.01 -19.55 -34.18
C VAL A 420 -34.42 -20.86 -34.71
N LEU A 421 -33.53 -21.46 -33.92
CA LEU A 421 -32.84 -22.71 -34.27
C LEU A 421 -33.36 -23.88 -33.45
N GLN A 422 -33.95 -24.87 -34.12
CA GLN A 422 -34.41 -26.12 -33.53
C GLN A 422 -33.28 -27.16 -33.43
N GLY A 423 -33.31 -28.00 -32.40
CA GLY A 423 -32.41 -29.14 -32.26
C GLY A 423 -30.99 -28.82 -31.80
N ILE A 424 -30.72 -27.59 -31.39
CA ILE A 424 -29.41 -27.17 -30.88
C ILE A 424 -29.15 -27.84 -29.53
N ALA A 425 -28.04 -28.57 -29.40
CA ALA A 425 -27.65 -29.24 -28.16
C ALA A 425 -27.21 -28.23 -27.08
N LEU A 426 -27.68 -28.45 -25.85
CA LEU A 426 -27.49 -27.55 -24.72
C LEU A 426 -26.85 -28.26 -23.53
N THR A 427 -25.94 -27.57 -22.87
CA THR A 427 -25.39 -27.95 -21.57
C THR A 427 -25.78 -26.90 -20.54
N TRP A 428 -26.46 -27.32 -19.47
CA TRP A 428 -26.92 -26.46 -18.39
C TRP A 428 -26.01 -26.59 -17.17
N GLN A 429 -25.76 -25.47 -16.49
CA GLN A 429 -25.03 -25.44 -15.24
C GLN A 429 -25.65 -24.42 -14.29
N VAL A 430 -25.61 -24.72 -12.99
CA VAL A 430 -25.97 -23.81 -11.91
C VAL A 430 -24.84 -23.83 -10.88
N ASP A 431 -24.62 -22.70 -10.19
CA ASP A 431 -23.60 -22.58 -9.15
C ASP A 431 -24.19 -22.62 -7.73
N ASN A 432 -23.36 -22.25 -6.73
CA ASN A 432 -23.77 -22.07 -5.34
C ASN A 432 -24.54 -23.28 -4.74
N ASN A 433 -24.09 -24.49 -5.09
CA ASN A 433 -24.66 -25.78 -4.71
C ASN A 433 -26.13 -25.98 -5.08
N ALA A 434 -26.68 -25.17 -6.01
CA ALA A 434 -27.98 -25.44 -6.59
C ALA A 434 -27.95 -26.75 -7.39
N VAL A 435 -29.11 -27.40 -7.51
CA VAL A 435 -29.25 -28.70 -8.15
C VAL A 435 -30.22 -28.59 -9.31
N ILE A 436 -29.79 -28.95 -10.52
CA ILE A 436 -30.68 -29.10 -11.68
C ILE A 436 -31.52 -30.37 -11.47
N VAL A 437 -32.83 -30.20 -11.45
CA VAL A 437 -33.79 -31.31 -11.24
C VAL A 437 -34.49 -31.72 -12.53
N ALA A 438 -34.55 -30.83 -13.53
CA ALA A 438 -35.01 -31.14 -14.88
C ALA A 438 -34.40 -30.17 -15.89
N SER A 439 -34.10 -30.64 -17.11
CA SER A 439 -33.54 -29.79 -18.17
C SER A 439 -33.81 -30.37 -19.56
N ASP A 440 -34.20 -29.53 -20.51
CA ASP A 440 -34.22 -29.88 -21.92
C ASP A 440 -32.77 -29.97 -22.46
N LYS A 441 -32.48 -30.98 -23.29
CA LYS A 441 -31.14 -31.21 -23.86
C LYS A 441 -30.93 -30.55 -25.22
N THR A 442 -32.02 -30.21 -25.90
CA THR A 442 -32.02 -29.56 -27.20
C THR A 442 -33.13 -28.53 -27.29
N THR A 443 -33.00 -27.54 -28.17
CA THR A 443 -34.08 -26.58 -28.47
C THR A 443 -35.24 -27.22 -29.24
N ASP A 444 -36.46 -26.75 -28.98
CA ASP A 444 -37.68 -27.16 -29.66
C ASP A 444 -37.91 -26.45 -31.01
N SER A 445 -39.07 -26.64 -31.64
CA SER A 445 -39.43 -25.98 -32.92
C SER A 445 -39.54 -24.46 -32.85
N GLN A 446 -39.62 -23.88 -31.65
CA GLN A 446 -39.61 -22.44 -31.39
C GLN A 446 -38.21 -21.96 -30.97
N GLY A 447 -37.19 -22.81 -31.07
CA GLY A 447 -35.82 -22.53 -30.64
C GLY A 447 -35.65 -22.37 -29.13
N GLN A 448 -36.61 -22.86 -28.34
CA GLN A 448 -36.63 -22.70 -26.89
C GLN A 448 -36.25 -23.98 -26.15
N ALA A 449 -35.67 -23.83 -24.97
CA ALA A 449 -35.39 -24.92 -24.05
C ALA A 449 -35.43 -24.40 -22.60
N THR A 450 -35.83 -25.25 -21.67
CA THR A 450 -36.03 -24.89 -20.27
C THR A 450 -35.16 -25.71 -19.32
N VAL A 451 -34.92 -25.14 -18.14
CA VAL A 451 -34.21 -25.80 -17.04
C VAL A 451 -34.89 -25.45 -15.72
N GLN A 452 -35.02 -26.44 -14.85
CA GLN A 452 -35.57 -26.29 -13.50
C GLN A 452 -34.51 -26.73 -12.49
N PHE A 453 -34.31 -25.90 -11.47
CA PHE A 453 -33.29 -26.13 -10.45
C PHE A 453 -33.79 -25.69 -9.07
N THR A 454 -33.29 -26.33 -8.03
CA THR A 454 -33.62 -26.06 -6.62
C THR A 454 -32.36 -25.68 -5.84
N ASN A 455 -32.52 -25.05 -4.68
CA ASN A 455 -31.43 -24.84 -3.72
C ASN A 455 -31.97 -24.97 -2.29
N SER A 456 -31.14 -25.46 -1.37
CA SER A 456 -31.42 -25.48 0.08
C SER A 456 -30.83 -24.26 0.81
N ASN A 457 -30.02 -23.47 0.12
CA ASN A 457 -29.42 -22.26 0.64
C ASN A 457 -30.08 -21.03 0.00
N ALA A 458 -30.46 -20.07 0.83
CA ALA A 458 -30.96 -18.79 0.35
C ALA A 458 -29.81 -17.93 -0.19
N GLY A 459 -30.10 -17.13 -1.22
CA GLY A 459 -29.12 -16.26 -1.86
C GLY A 459 -29.11 -16.37 -3.39
N PRO A 460 -28.18 -15.66 -4.04
CA PRO A 460 -28.05 -15.67 -5.49
C PRO A 460 -27.51 -17.01 -6.00
N VAL A 461 -27.93 -17.38 -7.21
CA VAL A 461 -27.50 -18.53 -8.00
C VAL A 461 -27.35 -18.06 -9.44
N LYS A 462 -26.21 -18.34 -10.06
CA LYS A 462 -25.99 -18.09 -11.48
C LYS A 462 -26.43 -19.30 -12.29
N LEU A 463 -27.38 -19.08 -13.19
CA LEU A 463 -27.78 -20.06 -14.20
C LEU A 463 -26.96 -19.83 -15.47
N MET A 464 -26.36 -20.89 -16.00
CA MET A 464 -25.57 -20.87 -17.23
C MET A 464 -26.07 -21.89 -18.24
N VAL A 465 -25.99 -21.53 -19.51
CA VAL A 465 -26.27 -22.42 -20.64
C VAL A 465 -25.18 -22.28 -21.69
N THR A 466 -24.72 -23.41 -22.21
CA THR A 466 -23.70 -23.48 -23.26
C THR A 466 -24.23 -24.24 -24.48
N ALA A 467 -24.00 -23.69 -25.66
CA ALA A 467 -24.30 -24.31 -26.95
C ALA A 467 -23.21 -23.95 -27.97
N GLU A 468 -22.70 -24.94 -28.72
CA GLU A 468 -21.70 -24.74 -29.79
C GLU A 468 -20.51 -23.83 -29.38
N GLY A 469 -20.05 -23.96 -28.12
CA GLY A 469 -18.94 -23.17 -27.58
C GLY A 469 -19.30 -21.74 -27.11
N LYS A 470 -20.53 -21.27 -27.32
CA LYS A 470 -21.05 -20.03 -26.73
C LYS A 470 -21.69 -20.32 -25.38
N THR A 471 -21.45 -19.46 -24.38
CA THR A 471 -22.03 -19.57 -23.04
C THR A 471 -22.73 -18.28 -22.68
N GLU A 472 -23.94 -18.39 -22.14
CA GLU A 472 -24.68 -17.28 -21.56
C GLU A 472 -25.06 -17.55 -20.11
N SER A 473 -25.22 -16.48 -19.34
CA SER A 473 -25.53 -16.57 -17.92
C SER A 473 -26.56 -15.54 -17.48
N VAL A 474 -27.41 -15.92 -16.53
CA VAL A 474 -28.38 -15.03 -15.89
C VAL A 474 -28.42 -15.29 -14.39
N ASP A 475 -28.59 -14.24 -13.60
CA ASP A 475 -28.73 -14.37 -12.15
C ASP A 475 -30.17 -14.78 -11.78
N SER A 476 -30.25 -15.73 -10.87
CA SER A 476 -31.44 -16.17 -10.18
C SER A 476 -31.19 -16.08 -8.67
N SER A 477 -32.24 -16.12 -7.86
CA SER A 477 -32.12 -16.06 -6.40
C SER A 477 -33.11 -17.01 -5.75
N PHE A 478 -32.69 -17.60 -4.64
CA PHE A 478 -33.59 -18.28 -3.70
C PHE A 478 -33.76 -17.42 -2.45
N VAL A 479 -34.99 -17.33 -1.95
CA VAL A 479 -35.29 -16.58 -0.73
C VAL A 479 -35.29 -17.50 0.48
N SER A 480 -34.98 -16.95 1.66
CA SER A 480 -35.08 -17.68 2.91
C SER A 480 -36.49 -18.22 3.10
N GLN A 481 -36.59 -19.41 3.70
CA GLN A 481 -37.88 -19.98 4.05
C GLN A 481 -38.58 -19.10 5.10
N ASN A 482 -39.91 -18.99 5.01
CA ASN A 482 -40.72 -18.20 5.94
C ASN A 482 -40.87 -18.92 7.28
N VAL A 483 -39.95 -18.66 8.21
CA VAL A 483 -40.00 -19.21 9.58
C VAL A 483 -40.97 -18.41 10.43
N SER A 484 -41.87 -19.09 11.14
CA SER A 484 -42.77 -18.45 12.10
C SER A 484 -42.26 -18.52 13.52
N THR A 485 -41.82 -19.70 13.97
CA THR A 485 -41.34 -19.90 15.35
C THR A 485 -40.08 -20.75 15.42
N ILE A 486 -39.24 -20.44 16.41
CA ILE A 486 -38.08 -21.24 16.81
C ILE A 486 -38.16 -21.45 18.33
N GLY A 487 -38.27 -22.71 18.76
CA GLY A 487 -38.21 -23.10 20.17
C GLY A 487 -36.83 -23.66 20.49
N VAL A 488 -36.09 -23.01 21.39
CA VAL A 488 -34.75 -23.45 21.82
C VAL A 488 -34.80 -24.05 23.22
N SER A 489 -34.22 -25.23 23.39
CA SER A 489 -34.20 -25.95 24.67
C SER A 489 -32.94 -26.81 24.81
N MET A 490 -32.55 -27.16 26.04
CA MET A 490 -31.50 -28.14 26.28
C MET A 490 -32.05 -29.58 26.23
N ILE A 491 -31.37 -30.46 25.51
CA ILE A 491 -31.55 -31.92 25.60
C ILE A 491 -30.70 -32.48 26.74
N VAL A 492 -29.42 -32.07 26.79
CA VAL A 492 -28.46 -32.46 27.82
C VAL A 492 -27.90 -31.18 28.43
N ASN A 493 -28.01 -31.03 29.74
CA ASN A 493 -27.51 -29.88 30.48
C ASN A 493 -26.79 -30.33 31.77
N ASN A 494 -25.99 -29.46 32.37
CA ASN A 494 -25.18 -29.76 33.56
C ASN A 494 -24.11 -30.84 33.33
N SER A 495 -23.53 -30.88 32.13
CA SER A 495 -22.38 -31.75 31.85
C SER A 495 -21.12 -31.27 32.59
N LEU A 496 -20.15 -32.18 32.74
CA LEU A 496 -18.87 -31.85 33.35
C LEU A 496 -18.08 -30.84 32.50
N ALA A 497 -17.47 -29.85 33.15
CA ALA A 497 -16.57 -28.88 32.53
C ALA A 497 -15.17 -29.48 32.26
N ASP A 498 -15.10 -30.61 31.55
CA ASP A 498 -13.86 -31.35 31.26
C ASP A 498 -13.28 -31.08 29.86
N GLY A 499 -13.94 -30.22 29.08
CA GLY A 499 -13.60 -29.89 27.69
C GLY A 499 -14.05 -30.91 26.64
N THR A 500 -14.72 -31.99 27.03
CA THR A 500 -15.07 -33.12 26.16
C THR A 500 -16.52 -33.58 26.29
N THR A 501 -17.11 -33.55 27.49
CA THR A 501 -18.49 -33.95 27.75
C THR A 501 -19.42 -32.82 27.33
N ALA A 502 -20.22 -33.07 26.28
CA ALA A 502 -21.03 -32.03 25.67
C ALA A 502 -22.39 -31.84 26.35
N ASN A 503 -22.73 -30.59 26.63
CA ASN A 503 -24.12 -30.16 26.68
C ASN A 503 -24.70 -30.15 25.26
N VAL A 504 -26.00 -30.44 25.12
CA VAL A 504 -26.66 -30.52 23.81
C VAL A 504 -27.90 -29.63 23.82
N ALA A 505 -27.88 -28.56 23.03
CA ALA A 505 -29.04 -27.72 22.77
C ALA A 505 -29.79 -28.20 21.52
N GLN A 506 -31.08 -27.90 21.43
CA GLN A 506 -31.87 -28.09 20.22
C GLN A 506 -32.71 -26.87 19.89
N ALA A 507 -32.90 -26.62 18.61
CA ALA A 507 -33.84 -25.65 18.06
C ALA A 507 -34.88 -26.39 17.23
N LYS A 508 -36.16 -26.26 17.58
CA LYS A 508 -37.29 -26.74 16.77
C LYS A 508 -37.87 -25.58 15.99
N VAL A 509 -37.87 -25.69 14.67
CA VAL A 509 -38.32 -24.64 13.74
C VAL A 509 -39.64 -25.06 13.09
N THR A 510 -40.63 -24.17 13.14
CA THR A 510 -41.95 -24.43 12.51
C THR A 510 -42.47 -23.23 11.72
N ASP A 511 -43.32 -23.53 10.74
CA ASP A 511 -44.05 -22.53 9.95
C ASP A 511 -45.26 -21.98 10.73
N ALA A 512 -46.02 -21.06 10.13
CA ALA A 512 -47.19 -20.43 10.76
C ALA A 512 -48.34 -21.41 11.08
N SER A 513 -48.35 -22.60 10.46
CA SER A 513 -49.31 -23.67 10.75
C SER A 513 -48.86 -24.60 11.87
N GLY A 514 -47.64 -24.41 12.40
CA GLY A 514 -47.00 -25.27 13.40
C GLY A 514 -46.36 -26.53 12.81
N LYS A 515 -46.24 -26.63 11.48
CA LYS A 515 -45.58 -27.76 10.81
C LYS A 515 -44.06 -27.60 10.90
N ALA A 516 -43.38 -28.72 11.17
CA ALA A 516 -41.92 -28.79 11.18
C ALA A 516 -41.31 -28.37 9.84
N MET A 517 -40.27 -27.54 9.88
CA MET A 517 -39.57 -27.06 8.70
C MET A 517 -38.20 -27.74 8.56
N PRO A 518 -38.06 -28.77 7.71
CA PRO A 518 -36.77 -29.39 7.40
C PRO A 518 -35.90 -28.51 6.51
N ASN A 519 -34.60 -28.79 6.47
CA ASN A 519 -33.63 -28.10 5.62
C ASN A 519 -33.51 -26.59 5.90
N VAL A 520 -33.82 -26.16 7.12
CA VAL A 520 -33.70 -24.78 7.56
C VAL A 520 -32.37 -24.59 8.30
N SER A 521 -31.59 -23.60 7.91
CA SER A 521 -30.28 -23.31 8.51
C SER A 521 -30.40 -22.46 9.77
N VAL A 522 -30.16 -23.07 10.94
CA VAL A 522 -30.18 -22.41 12.25
C VAL A 522 -28.77 -21.99 12.64
N THR A 523 -28.57 -20.68 12.80
CA THR A 523 -27.31 -20.12 13.30
C THR A 523 -27.36 -20.00 14.81
N TRP A 524 -26.31 -20.47 15.46
CA TRP A 524 -26.20 -20.48 16.91
C TRP A 524 -25.20 -19.46 17.42
N ALA A 525 -25.50 -18.83 18.55
CA ALA A 525 -24.63 -17.90 19.24
C ALA A 525 -24.62 -18.20 20.75
N LEU A 526 -23.43 -18.07 21.35
CA LEU A 526 -23.21 -18.23 22.79
C LEU A 526 -22.85 -16.89 23.40
N SER A 527 -23.37 -16.61 24.59
CA SER A 527 -22.96 -15.45 25.39
C SER A 527 -22.98 -15.77 26.88
N GLY A 528 -22.14 -15.08 27.65
CA GLY A 528 -22.13 -15.18 29.12
C GLY A 528 -21.17 -16.23 29.72
N GLY A 529 -20.31 -16.88 28.93
CA GLY A 529 -19.30 -17.84 29.41
C GLY A 529 -18.23 -18.16 28.38
N SER A 530 -17.41 -19.17 28.66
CA SER A 530 -16.25 -19.63 27.89
C SER A 530 -16.48 -20.92 27.09
N ALA A 531 -17.66 -21.53 27.21
CA ALA A 531 -18.07 -22.68 26.42
C ALA A 531 -17.87 -22.47 24.91
N LEU A 532 -17.43 -23.54 24.27
CA LEU A 532 -17.15 -23.62 22.85
C LEU A 532 -18.22 -24.46 22.14
N VAL A 533 -18.54 -24.06 20.91
CA VAL A 533 -19.37 -24.86 20.01
C VAL A 533 -18.55 -26.03 19.47
N ALA A 534 -19.00 -27.26 19.72
CA ALA A 534 -18.35 -28.50 19.31
C ALA A 534 -18.98 -29.13 18.04
N SER A 535 -20.01 -28.49 17.46
CA SER A 535 -20.69 -28.92 16.21
C SER A 535 -20.46 -27.91 15.08
N ALA A 536 -20.78 -28.30 13.84
CA ALA A 536 -20.87 -27.33 12.75
C ALA A 536 -21.91 -26.24 13.09
N ASN A 537 -21.61 -24.98 12.75
CA ASN A 537 -22.50 -23.85 12.96
C ASN A 537 -22.45 -22.97 11.69
N PRO A 538 -23.57 -22.80 10.96
CA PRO A 538 -24.95 -23.15 11.29
C PRO A 538 -25.26 -24.66 11.22
N VAL A 539 -26.38 -25.06 11.85
CA VAL A 539 -26.91 -26.44 11.85
C VAL A 539 -28.22 -26.49 11.05
N ILE A 540 -28.34 -27.45 10.13
CA ILE A 540 -29.55 -27.66 9.32
C ILE A 540 -30.57 -28.49 10.11
N THR A 541 -31.85 -28.11 10.06
CA THR A 541 -32.94 -28.89 10.66
C THR A 541 -33.18 -30.20 9.92
N ASP A 542 -33.42 -31.26 10.69
CA ASP A 542 -33.80 -32.58 10.17
C ASP A 542 -35.25 -32.63 9.65
N GLY A 543 -35.71 -33.82 9.24
CA GLY A 543 -37.10 -34.07 8.79
C GLY A 543 -38.20 -33.68 9.79
N ASN A 544 -37.86 -33.53 11.07
CA ASN A 544 -38.75 -33.10 12.15
C ASN A 544 -38.59 -31.61 12.50
N GLY A 545 -37.82 -30.86 11.71
CA GLY A 545 -37.58 -29.44 11.93
C GLY A 545 -36.64 -29.16 13.11
N VAL A 546 -35.80 -30.12 13.50
CA VAL A 546 -34.92 -29.99 14.68
C VAL A 546 -33.46 -29.86 14.25
N ALA A 547 -32.78 -28.83 14.77
CA ALA A 547 -31.33 -28.64 14.68
C ALA A 547 -30.71 -28.82 16.08
N LYS A 548 -29.62 -29.59 16.20
CA LYS A 548 -28.94 -29.86 17.49
C LYS A 548 -27.53 -29.26 17.52
N LEU A 549 -27.16 -28.66 18.64
CA LEU A 549 -25.86 -28.02 18.87
C LEU A 549 -25.17 -28.63 20.08
N ASN A 550 -23.98 -29.19 19.89
CA ASN A 550 -23.16 -29.66 21.00
C ASN A 550 -22.22 -28.53 21.48
N LEU A 551 -22.11 -28.38 22.80
CA LEU A 551 -21.32 -27.37 23.48
C LEU A 551 -20.43 -28.03 24.53
N THR A 552 -19.16 -27.66 24.61
CA THR A 552 -18.20 -28.17 25.61
C THR A 552 -17.54 -27.00 26.33
N ASP A 553 -17.19 -27.19 27.60
CA ASP A 553 -16.52 -26.18 28.41
C ASP A 553 -15.44 -26.83 29.28
N THR A 554 -14.40 -26.08 29.62
CA THR A 554 -13.34 -26.46 30.58
C THR A 554 -13.49 -25.76 31.92
N SER A 555 -14.39 -24.78 32.02
CA SER A 555 -14.66 -24.01 33.21
C SER A 555 -16.10 -24.25 33.66
N PRO A 556 -16.35 -24.53 34.94
CA PRO A 556 -17.70 -24.49 35.49
C PRO A 556 -18.16 -23.02 35.54
N ASP A 557 -18.79 -22.55 34.47
CA ASP A 557 -19.20 -21.16 34.29
C ASP A 557 -20.59 -20.85 34.89
N GLN A 558 -20.89 -19.56 35.05
CA GLN A 558 -22.27 -19.10 35.23
C GLN A 558 -23.10 -19.41 33.97
N ALA A 559 -24.43 -19.40 34.12
CA ALA A 559 -25.41 -19.61 33.05
C ALA A 559 -24.99 -19.04 31.67
N ILE A 560 -24.68 -19.92 30.71
CA ILE A 560 -24.37 -19.57 29.32
C ILE A 560 -25.68 -19.47 28.54
N THR A 561 -25.91 -18.34 27.88
CA THR A 561 -27.08 -18.17 27.01
C THR A 561 -26.78 -18.78 25.64
N VAL A 562 -27.60 -19.74 25.23
CA VAL A 562 -27.54 -20.41 23.92
C VAL A 562 -28.68 -19.90 23.07
N THR A 563 -28.37 -19.12 22.04
CA THR A 563 -29.36 -18.52 21.14
C THR A 563 -29.32 -19.20 19.79
N GLY A 564 -30.48 -19.67 19.32
CA GLY A 564 -30.68 -20.16 17.95
C GLY A 564 -31.48 -19.15 17.15
N SER A 565 -31.03 -18.83 15.94
CA SER A 565 -31.62 -17.80 15.08
C SER A 565 -31.78 -18.28 13.65
N VAL A 566 -32.94 -18.01 13.04
CA VAL A 566 -33.20 -18.28 11.62
C VAL A 566 -34.34 -17.42 11.08
N GLY A 567 -34.23 -16.94 9.84
CA GLY A 567 -35.30 -16.20 9.17
C GLY A 567 -35.73 -14.91 9.89
N GLY A 568 -34.82 -14.29 10.66
CA GLY A 568 -35.12 -13.11 11.48
C GLY A 568 -35.80 -13.41 12.82
N VAL A 569 -36.13 -14.67 13.11
CA VAL A 569 -36.68 -15.12 14.39
C VAL A 569 -35.57 -15.74 15.23
N SER A 570 -35.60 -15.55 16.54
CA SER A 570 -34.64 -16.16 17.46
C SER A 570 -35.33 -16.69 18.72
N GLY A 571 -34.71 -17.69 19.33
CA GLY A 571 -35.07 -18.23 20.63
C GLY A 571 -33.81 -18.52 21.43
N ASN A 572 -33.92 -18.61 22.74
CA ASN A 572 -32.78 -18.91 23.59
C ASN A 572 -33.12 -19.89 24.71
N THR A 573 -32.06 -20.49 25.25
CA THR A 573 -32.09 -21.30 26.46
C THR A 573 -30.77 -21.07 27.23
N THR A 574 -30.64 -21.71 28.39
CA THR A 574 -29.45 -21.58 29.23
C THR A 574 -28.77 -22.93 29.41
N ALA A 575 -27.47 -22.98 29.13
CA ALA A 575 -26.59 -24.10 29.42
C ALA A 575 -25.75 -23.80 30.67
N THR A 576 -25.52 -24.82 31.48
CA THR A 576 -24.68 -24.77 32.68
C THR A 576 -23.76 -25.99 32.68
N PHE A 577 -22.51 -25.81 33.14
CA PHE A 577 -21.55 -26.90 33.31
C PHE A 577 -21.22 -27.06 34.79
N THR A 578 -21.09 -28.31 35.23
CA THR A 578 -20.70 -28.63 36.61
C THR A 578 -19.20 -28.86 36.71
N ALA A 579 -18.60 -28.45 37.83
CA ALA A 579 -17.18 -28.68 38.08
C ALA A 579 -16.85 -30.17 38.07
N VAL A 580 -15.66 -30.53 37.56
CA VAL A 580 -15.13 -31.88 37.69
C VAL A 580 -14.85 -32.15 39.18
N PRO A 581 -15.43 -33.19 39.81
CA PRO A 581 -15.19 -33.49 41.21
C PRO A 581 -13.73 -33.84 41.50
N VAL A 582 -13.23 -33.40 42.65
CA VAL A 582 -11.93 -33.81 43.17
C VAL A 582 -12.04 -35.24 43.71
N ASP A 583 -11.14 -36.11 43.31
CA ASP A 583 -11.07 -37.49 43.81
C ASP A 583 -10.02 -37.63 44.92
N LYS A 584 -8.82 -37.08 44.70
CA LYS A 584 -7.68 -37.29 45.59
C LYS A 584 -6.85 -36.03 45.82
N VAL A 585 -6.50 -35.79 47.08
CA VAL A 585 -5.51 -34.80 47.51
C VAL A 585 -4.34 -35.53 48.17
N SER A 586 -3.16 -35.50 47.54
CA SER A 586 -1.95 -36.15 48.07
C SER A 586 -0.97 -35.11 48.59
N VAL A 587 -0.71 -35.10 49.89
CA VAL A 587 0.18 -34.12 50.53
C VAL A 587 1.53 -34.75 50.87
N SER A 588 2.62 -34.02 50.63
CA SER A 588 3.99 -34.46 50.91
C SER A 588 4.90 -33.27 51.21
N MET A 589 6.04 -33.50 51.85
CA MET A 589 7.06 -32.47 52.05
C MET A 589 8.05 -32.47 50.88
N ILE A 590 8.31 -31.29 50.31
CA ILE A 590 9.43 -31.05 49.40
C ILE A 590 10.70 -30.80 50.23
N THR A 591 10.60 -29.90 51.20
CA THR A 591 11.70 -29.56 52.12
C THR A 591 11.19 -29.76 53.54
N ASN A 592 11.88 -30.58 54.32
CA ASN A 592 11.52 -30.86 55.71
C ASN A 592 12.76 -30.79 56.61
N SER A 593 12.54 -30.67 57.93
CA SER A 593 13.62 -30.59 58.93
C SER A 593 14.51 -29.36 58.79
N SER A 594 13.95 -28.24 58.33
CA SER A 594 14.63 -26.94 58.34
C SER A 594 14.91 -26.46 59.79
N PRO A 595 15.95 -25.64 60.01
CA PRO A 595 16.20 -25.03 61.32
C PRO A 595 15.03 -24.14 61.78
N ALA A 596 14.71 -24.21 63.07
CA ALA A 596 13.70 -23.36 63.72
C ALA A 596 14.24 -21.94 64.00
N ASP A 597 14.63 -21.22 62.95
CA ASP A 597 15.19 -19.86 63.04
C ASP A 597 14.18 -18.75 62.69
N GLY A 598 12.91 -19.12 62.44
CA GLY A 598 11.82 -18.23 62.04
C GLY A 598 11.84 -17.80 60.56
N THR A 599 12.86 -18.17 59.79
CA THR A 599 13.09 -17.68 58.42
C THR A 599 13.28 -18.79 57.38
N THR A 600 13.91 -19.91 57.76
CA THR A 600 14.17 -21.05 56.87
C THR A 600 12.90 -21.90 56.77
N ALA A 601 12.27 -21.89 55.59
CA ALA A 601 11.00 -22.55 55.40
C ALA A 601 11.14 -24.08 55.22
N ASN A 602 10.21 -24.82 55.82
CA ASN A 602 9.77 -26.10 55.28
C ASN A 602 8.78 -25.85 54.14
N VAL A 603 8.74 -26.74 53.15
CA VAL A 603 7.87 -26.60 51.98
C VAL A 603 7.03 -27.86 51.83
N ALA A 604 5.72 -27.75 52.01
CA ALA A 604 4.76 -28.79 51.72
C ALA A 604 4.20 -28.62 50.30
N GLN A 605 3.75 -29.73 49.69
CA GLN A 605 3.01 -29.71 48.44
C GLN A 605 1.78 -30.61 48.50
N ALA A 606 0.69 -30.18 47.85
CA ALA A 606 -0.52 -30.95 47.64
C ALA A 606 -0.70 -31.16 46.13
N LYS A 607 -0.77 -32.43 45.69
CA LYS A 607 -1.17 -32.79 44.34
C LYS A 607 -2.64 -33.19 44.31
N VAL A 608 -3.42 -32.52 43.48
CA VAL A 608 -4.87 -32.72 43.35
C VAL A 608 -5.18 -33.39 42.01
N THR A 609 -5.94 -34.48 42.05
CA THR A 609 -6.34 -35.22 40.86
C THR A 609 -7.84 -35.56 40.87
N ASP A 610 -8.41 -35.67 39.67
CA ASP A 610 -9.74 -36.24 39.46
C ASP A 610 -9.71 -37.78 39.51
N ALA A 611 -10.87 -38.42 39.35
CA ALA A 611 -11.03 -39.87 39.42
C ALA A 611 -10.30 -40.64 38.29
N SER A 612 -9.96 -39.96 37.19
CA SER A 612 -9.13 -40.54 36.12
C SER A 612 -7.64 -40.50 36.44
N GLY A 613 -7.25 -39.82 37.53
CA GLY A 613 -5.86 -39.56 37.90
C GLY A 613 -5.25 -38.34 37.19
N LYS A 614 -6.05 -37.57 36.43
CA LYS A 614 -5.58 -36.36 35.76
C LYS A 614 -5.40 -35.24 36.78
N ALA A 615 -4.30 -34.51 36.63
CA ALA A 615 -4.01 -33.35 37.45
C ALA A 615 -5.07 -32.25 37.26
N MET A 616 -5.54 -31.66 38.37
CA MET A 616 -6.55 -30.61 38.35
C MET A 616 -5.91 -29.23 38.58
N PRO A 617 -5.65 -28.43 37.53
CA PRO A 617 -5.12 -27.08 37.67
C PRO A 617 -6.18 -26.09 38.15
N ASN A 618 -5.74 -24.93 38.66
CA ASN A 618 -6.60 -23.81 39.08
C ASN A 618 -7.57 -24.14 40.23
N VAL A 619 -7.33 -25.24 40.94
CA VAL A 619 -8.07 -25.66 42.12
C VAL A 619 -7.48 -25.03 43.37
N SER A 620 -8.32 -24.46 44.23
CA SER A 620 -7.93 -23.79 45.48
C SER A 620 -7.74 -24.79 46.62
N VAL A 621 -6.51 -24.93 47.12
CA VAL A 621 -6.14 -25.79 48.25
C VAL A 621 -6.06 -24.98 49.53
N THR A 622 -6.94 -25.29 50.49
CA THR A 622 -6.91 -24.71 51.82
C THR A 622 -6.05 -25.55 52.74
N TRP A 623 -5.11 -24.91 53.41
CA TRP A 623 -4.14 -25.55 54.29
C TRP A 623 -4.43 -25.31 55.76
N ALA A 624 -4.16 -26.31 56.59
CA ALA A 624 -4.24 -26.22 58.05
C ALA A 624 -3.02 -26.88 58.70
N LEU A 625 -2.52 -26.26 59.77
CA LEU A 625 -1.43 -26.77 60.61
C LEU A 625 -1.97 -27.17 61.98
N SER A 626 -1.47 -28.25 62.54
CA SER A 626 -1.78 -28.67 63.92
C SER A 626 -0.59 -29.39 64.57
N GLY A 627 -0.46 -29.28 65.90
CA GLY A 627 0.56 -30.00 66.68
C GLY A 627 1.88 -29.27 66.96
N GLY A 628 2.01 -27.98 66.65
CA GLY A 628 3.24 -27.19 66.87
C GLY A 628 3.02 -25.67 66.79
N SER A 629 4.10 -24.89 66.81
CA SER A 629 4.06 -23.41 66.73
C SER A 629 4.30 -22.83 65.34
N ALA A 630 4.59 -23.68 64.35
CA ALA A 630 4.88 -23.23 63.00
C ALA A 630 3.78 -22.34 62.41
N LEU A 631 4.22 -21.31 61.70
CA LEU A 631 3.38 -20.35 61.01
C LEU A 631 3.42 -20.62 59.52
N VAL A 632 2.28 -20.39 58.86
CA VAL A 632 2.21 -20.39 57.40
C VAL A 632 2.87 -19.11 56.89
N ALA A 633 3.92 -19.27 56.09
CA ALA A 633 4.73 -18.18 55.52
C ALA A 633 4.35 -17.83 54.07
N SER A 634 3.23 -18.35 53.56
CA SER A 634 2.72 -18.15 52.20
C SER A 634 1.22 -17.84 52.20
N ALA A 635 0.66 -17.39 51.06
CA ALA A 635 -0.78 -17.18 50.95
C ALA A 635 -1.54 -18.49 51.18
N ASN A 636 -2.65 -18.44 51.91
CA ASN A 636 -3.52 -19.59 52.18
C ASN A 636 -4.98 -19.14 52.02
N PRO A 637 -5.75 -19.69 51.07
CA PRO A 637 -5.47 -20.88 50.25
C PRO A 637 -4.45 -20.68 49.11
N VAL A 638 -3.94 -21.79 48.56
CA VAL A 638 -2.99 -21.83 47.44
C VAL A 638 -3.64 -22.48 46.21
N ILE A 639 -3.55 -21.83 45.05
CA ILE A 639 -4.06 -22.38 43.79
C ILE A 639 -3.06 -23.39 43.20
N THR A 640 -3.56 -24.52 42.71
CA THR A 640 -2.76 -25.51 41.98
C THR A 640 -2.30 -25.01 40.62
N ASP A 641 -1.06 -25.34 40.27
CA ASP A 641 -0.47 -25.06 38.95
C ASP A 641 -1.00 -25.99 37.84
N GLY A 642 -0.47 -25.88 36.63
CA GLY A 642 -0.81 -26.73 35.48
C GLY A 642 -0.63 -28.24 35.71
N ASN A 643 0.15 -28.65 36.71
CA ASN A 643 0.37 -30.04 37.11
C ASN A 643 -0.50 -30.46 38.29
N GLY A 644 -1.46 -29.63 38.69
CA GLY A 644 -2.36 -29.88 39.81
C GLY A 644 -1.65 -29.79 41.16
N VAL A 645 -0.55 -29.04 41.27
CA VAL A 645 0.26 -28.95 42.49
C VAL A 645 0.15 -27.57 43.12
N ALA A 646 -0.16 -27.53 44.42
CA ALA A 646 -0.11 -26.33 45.26
C ALA A 646 1.02 -26.48 46.30
N LYS A 647 1.80 -25.43 46.54
CA LYS A 647 2.92 -25.44 47.50
C LYS A 647 2.70 -24.47 48.65
N LEU A 648 3.02 -24.90 49.87
CA LEU A 648 2.87 -24.13 51.10
C LEU A 648 4.22 -24.04 51.82
N ASN A 649 4.65 -22.82 52.11
CA ASN A 649 5.83 -22.55 52.93
C ASN A 649 5.42 -22.36 54.40
N LEU A 650 6.14 -22.99 55.32
CA LEU A 650 5.96 -22.87 56.78
C LEU A 650 7.30 -22.56 57.44
N THR A 651 7.31 -21.68 58.44
CA THR A 651 8.49 -21.37 59.27
C THR A 651 8.16 -21.56 60.75
N ASP A 652 9.17 -21.82 61.57
CA ASP A 652 9.03 -21.96 63.02
C ASP A 652 10.24 -21.36 63.73
N THR A 653 10.05 -20.89 64.96
CA THR A 653 11.10 -20.41 65.88
C THR A 653 11.40 -21.41 66.99
N SER A 654 10.61 -22.48 67.11
CA SER A 654 10.84 -23.56 68.06
C SER A 654 11.07 -24.89 67.33
N PRO A 655 12.04 -25.71 67.75
CA PRO A 655 12.17 -27.05 67.22
C PRO A 655 11.03 -27.93 67.75
N ASP A 656 10.25 -28.50 66.83
CA ASP A 656 9.04 -29.28 67.12
C ASP A 656 9.21 -30.76 66.74
N GLN A 657 8.60 -31.66 67.53
CA GLN A 657 8.66 -33.12 67.29
C GLN A 657 7.87 -33.57 66.06
N ALA A 658 6.69 -32.99 65.81
CA ALA A 658 5.85 -33.29 64.64
C ALA A 658 4.73 -32.25 64.46
N ILE A 659 4.63 -31.65 63.27
CA ILE A 659 3.57 -30.73 62.87
C ILE A 659 2.78 -31.39 61.74
N THR A 660 1.48 -31.56 61.91
CA THR A 660 0.62 -32.12 60.85
C THR A 660 0.20 -31.02 59.89
N VAL A 661 0.57 -31.17 58.62
CA VAL A 661 0.22 -30.26 57.52
C VAL A 661 -0.88 -30.92 56.69
N THR A 662 -2.06 -30.33 56.69
CA THR A 662 -3.24 -30.85 55.96
C THR A 662 -3.59 -29.91 54.82
N GLY A 663 -3.74 -30.46 53.61
CA GLY A 663 -4.27 -29.75 52.44
C GLY A 663 -5.65 -30.30 52.10
N SER A 664 -6.61 -29.42 51.82
CA SER A 664 -8.01 -29.78 51.59
C SER A 664 -8.63 -29.04 50.40
N VAL A 665 -9.45 -29.75 49.63
CA VAL A 665 -10.22 -29.23 48.51
C VAL A 665 -11.54 -29.98 48.41
N GLY A 666 -12.68 -29.28 48.34
CA GLY A 666 -13.96 -29.90 47.97
C GLY A 666 -14.39 -31.05 48.88
N GLY A 667 -14.01 -31.04 50.15
CA GLY A 667 -14.28 -32.11 51.12
C GLY A 667 -13.28 -33.27 51.12
N VAL A 668 -12.35 -33.32 50.15
CA VAL A 668 -11.24 -34.28 50.11
C VAL A 668 -10.00 -33.65 50.75
N SER A 669 -9.28 -34.41 51.57
CA SER A 669 -8.04 -33.94 52.21
C SER A 669 -6.95 -35.00 52.20
N GLY A 670 -5.71 -34.52 52.30
CA GLY A 670 -4.53 -35.33 52.57
C GLY A 670 -3.66 -34.62 53.61
N ASN A 671 -2.77 -35.35 54.25
CA ASN A 671 -1.85 -34.79 55.23
C ASN A 671 -0.44 -35.37 55.11
N THR A 672 0.52 -34.65 55.68
CA THR A 672 1.90 -35.07 55.89
C THR A 672 2.40 -34.49 57.21
N THR A 673 3.56 -34.95 57.68
CA THR A 673 4.22 -34.41 58.86
C THR A 673 5.41 -33.54 58.46
N ALA A 674 5.50 -32.34 59.05
CA ALA A 674 6.66 -31.46 59.01
C ALA A 674 7.36 -31.46 60.38
N THR A 675 8.68 -31.29 60.38
CA THR A 675 9.52 -31.23 61.57
C THR A 675 10.50 -30.07 61.43
N PHE A 676 10.85 -29.40 62.53
CA PHE A 676 11.89 -28.37 62.55
C PHE A 676 13.00 -28.77 63.52
N THR A 677 14.25 -28.60 63.11
CA THR A 677 15.41 -28.94 63.95
C THR A 677 15.89 -27.72 64.73
N ALA A 678 16.57 -27.95 65.85
CA ALA A 678 17.20 -26.86 66.58
C ALA A 678 18.23 -26.14 65.69
N VAL A 679 18.39 -24.82 65.89
CA VAL A 679 19.42 -24.04 65.19
C VAL A 679 20.80 -24.63 65.53
N PRO A 680 21.63 -24.99 64.53
CA PRO A 680 22.86 -25.78 64.72
C PRO A 680 24.02 -24.94 65.29
N VAL A 681 23.91 -24.52 66.55
CA VAL A 681 24.96 -23.83 67.29
C VAL A 681 26.09 -24.79 67.66
N ASP A 682 27.33 -24.44 67.35
CA ASP A 682 28.52 -25.23 67.74
C ASP A 682 29.09 -24.76 69.08
N LYS A 683 29.31 -23.44 69.21
CA LYS A 683 29.99 -22.85 70.37
C LYS A 683 29.31 -21.56 70.85
N VAL A 684 29.18 -21.45 72.17
CA VAL A 684 28.78 -20.23 72.89
C VAL A 684 29.94 -19.82 73.79
N SER A 685 30.62 -18.72 73.47
CA SER A 685 31.69 -18.17 74.30
C SER A 685 31.22 -16.93 75.03
N VAL A 686 31.35 -16.93 76.36
CA VAL A 686 30.88 -15.84 77.23
C VAL A 686 32.07 -15.11 77.84
N SER A 687 32.02 -13.78 77.85
CA SER A 687 33.08 -12.92 78.39
C SER A 687 32.51 -11.62 78.94
N MET A 688 33.16 -11.04 79.94
CA MET A 688 32.82 -9.70 80.41
C MET A 688 33.37 -8.62 79.47
N ILE A 689 32.55 -7.63 79.13
CA ILE A 689 32.98 -6.38 78.51
C ILE A 689 33.37 -5.39 79.63
N THR A 690 32.49 -5.25 80.63
CA THR A 690 32.70 -4.39 81.81
C THR A 690 32.44 -5.23 83.05
N ASN A 691 33.42 -5.31 83.96
CA ASN A 691 33.32 -6.07 85.20
C ASN A 691 33.80 -5.22 86.39
N SER A 692 33.44 -5.62 87.61
CA SER A 692 33.82 -4.93 88.85
C SER A 692 33.28 -3.51 88.95
N SER A 693 32.09 -3.26 88.35
CA SER A 693 31.34 -2.02 88.57
C SER A 693 30.95 -1.85 90.05
N PRO A 694 30.79 -0.61 90.55
CA PRO A 694 30.28 -0.37 91.90
C PRO A 694 28.87 -0.96 92.08
N ALA A 695 28.64 -1.57 93.25
CA ALA A 695 27.33 -2.09 93.65
C ALA A 695 26.37 -0.95 94.09
N ASP A 696 26.15 0.04 93.23
CA ASP A 696 25.32 1.23 93.53
C ASP A 696 23.85 1.09 93.05
N GLY A 697 23.53 -0.02 92.39
CA GLY A 697 22.23 -0.34 91.79
C GLY A 697 22.00 0.22 90.39
N THR A 698 22.95 0.98 89.84
CA THR A 698 22.81 1.73 88.58
C THR A 698 23.94 1.49 87.59
N THR A 699 25.17 1.31 88.06
CA THR A 699 26.34 1.09 87.21
C THR A 699 26.40 -0.37 86.78
N ALA A 700 26.20 -0.62 85.48
CA ALA A 700 26.10 -1.98 84.97
C ALA A 700 27.48 -2.63 84.76
N ASN A 701 27.57 -3.91 85.12
CA ASN A 701 28.46 -4.84 84.46
C ASN A 701 27.83 -5.23 83.11
N VAL A 702 28.66 -5.41 82.07
CA VAL A 702 28.19 -5.81 80.74
C VAL A 702 28.85 -7.11 80.36
N VAL A 703 28.04 -8.13 80.10
CA VAL A 703 28.48 -9.46 79.65
C VAL A 703 28.05 -9.69 78.22
N GLN A 704 28.86 -10.41 77.45
CA GLN A 704 28.54 -10.77 76.08
C GLN A 704 28.72 -12.27 75.82
N ALA A 705 27.89 -12.81 74.94
CA ALA A 705 27.98 -14.15 74.41
C ALA A 705 28.17 -14.06 72.90
N LYS A 706 29.25 -14.66 72.39
CA LYS A 706 29.47 -14.85 70.96
C LYS A 706 29.08 -16.28 70.58
N VAL A 707 28.21 -16.39 69.59
CA VAL A 707 27.67 -17.66 69.08
C VAL A 707 28.25 -17.93 67.70
N THR A 708 28.83 -19.11 67.51
CA THR A 708 29.41 -19.53 66.24
C THR A 708 28.93 -20.90 65.79
N ASP A 709 28.91 -21.11 64.47
CA ASP A 709 28.71 -22.42 63.86
C ASP A 709 29.99 -23.28 63.92
N ALA A 710 29.92 -24.50 63.39
CA ALA A 710 31.02 -25.47 63.41
C ALA A 710 32.25 -25.01 62.60
N SER A 711 32.10 -24.06 61.69
CA SER A 711 33.21 -23.46 60.93
C SER A 711 33.88 -22.29 61.69
N GLY A 712 33.33 -21.90 62.84
CA GLY A 712 33.76 -20.75 63.62
C GLY A 712 33.17 -19.43 63.13
N LYS A 713 32.21 -19.44 62.18
CA LYS A 713 31.54 -18.24 61.69
C LYS A 713 30.51 -17.76 62.70
N ALA A 714 30.45 -16.45 62.88
CA ALA A 714 29.43 -15.79 63.69
C ALA A 714 28.02 -16.10 63.19
N MET A 715 27.11 -16.47 64.09
CA MET A 715 25.71 -16.77 63.78
C MET A 715 24.81 -15.60 64.20
N PRO A 716 24.37 -14.74 63.27
CA PRO A 716 23.39 -13.69 63.57
C PRO A 716 21.98 -14.27 63.78
N ASN A 717 21.10 -13.49 64.41
CA ASN A 717 19.69 -13.84 64.65
C ASN A 717 19.45 -15.11 65.49
N VAL A 718 20.44 -15.58 66.25
CA VAL A 718 20.28 -16.68 67.20
C VAL A 718 19.80 -16.13 68.55
N SER A 719 18.78 -16.76 69.11
CA SER A 719 18.29 -16.45 70.46
C SER A 719 19.25 -16.97 71.53
N VAL A 720 19.67 -16.09 72.43
CA VAL A 720 20.55 -16.39 73.58
C VAL A 720 19.79 -16.13 74.87
N THR A 721 19.53 -17.18 75.65
CA THR A 721 18.91 -17.10 76.98
C THR A 721 19.97 -17.06 78.06
N TRP A 722 19.82 -16.15 79.01
CA TRP A 722 20.77 -15.91 80.08
C TRP A 722 20.22 -16.38 81.42
N ALA A 723 21.08 -16.97 82.25
CA ALA A 723 20.78 -17.37 83.62
C ALA A 723 21.88 -16.88 84.57
N LEU A 724 21.46 -16.39 85.75
CA LEU A 724 22.34 -15.92 86.80
C LEU A 724 22.27 -16.85 88.01
N SER A 725 23.42 -17.11 88.65
CA SER A 725 23.48 -17.88 89.90
C SER A 725 24.61 -17.40 90.80
N GLY A 726 24.35 -17.35 92.12
CA GLY A 726 25.37 -17.06 93.14
C GLY A 726 25.48 -15.61 93.61
N GLY A 727 24.48 -14.75 93.34
CA GLY A 727 24.46 -13.34 93.75
C GLY A 727 23.07 -12.70 93.69
N SER A 728 22.96 -11.41 94.02
CA SER A 728 21.69 -10.65 93.99
C SER A 728 21.48 -9.78 92.75
N ALA A 729 22.44 -9.81 91.82
CA ALA A 729 22.41 -9.00 90.61
C ALA A 729 21.13 -9.21 89.79
N LEU A 730 20.62 -8.09 89.28
CA LEU A 730 19.45 -8.04 88.44
C LEU A 730 19.86 -7.92 86.97
N VAL A 731 19.10 -8.60 86.10
CA VAL A 731 19.21 -8.42 84.65
C VAL A 731 18.52 -7.10 84.27
N ALA A 732 19.28 -6.15 83.75
CA ALA A 732 18.80 -4.82 83.39
C ALA A 732 18.41 -4.68 81.90
N SER A 733 18.39 -5.77 81.13
CA SER A 733 18.05 -5.83 79.70
C SER A 733 17.08 -6.97 79.38
N ALA A 734 16.50 -6.99 78.18
CA ALA A 734 15.65 -8.10 77.73
C ALA A 734 16.39 -9.45 77.79
N ASN A 735 15.68 -10.52 78.14
CA ASN A 735 16.19 -11.88 78.17
C ASN A 735 15.07 -12.83 77.71
N PRO A 736 15.22 -13.58 76.60
CA PRO A 736 16.43 -13.78 75.79
C PRO A 736 16.86 -12.56 74.96
N VAL A 737 18.12 -12.59 74.49
CA VAL A 737 18.74 -11.57 73.62
C VAL A 737 19.09 -12.23 72.28
N ILE A 738 18.73 -11.58 71.16
CA ILE A 738 19.10 -12.05 69.82
C ILE A 738 20.51 -11.57 69.47
N THR A 739 21.35 -12.44 68.92
CA THR A 739 22.69 -12.07 68.44
C THR A 739 22.63 -11.10 67.26
N ASP A 740 23.49 -10.10 67.27
CA ASP A 740 23.67 -9.16 66.16
C ASP A 740 24.36 -9.79 64.92
N GLY A 741 24.66 -8.96 63.91
CA GLY A 741 25.37 -9.38 62.68
C GLY A 741 26.74 -10.03 62.91
N ASN A 742 27.35 -9.83 64.08
CA ASN A 742 28.62 -10.42 64.47
C ASN A 742 28.46 -11.65 65.37
N GLY A 743 27.23 -12.15 65.52
CA GLY A 743 26.90 -13.30 66.34
C GLY A 743 27.02 -13.00 67.84
N VAL A 744 26.90 -11.73 68.25
CA VAL A 744 27.08 -11.31 69.65
C VAL A 744 25.75 -10.89 70.27
N ALA A 745 25.43 -11.46 71.43
CA ALA A 745 24.36 -11.02 72.32
C ALA A 745 24.98 -10.38 73.57
N LYS A 746 24.45 -9.24 74.03
CA LYS A 746 24.94 -8.52 75.22
C LYS A 746 23.85 -8.44 76.29
N LEU A 747 24.25 -8.57 77.54
CA LEU A 747 23.37 -8.48 78.71
C LEU A 747 23.96 -7.50 79.73
N ASN A 748 23.12 -6.63 80.27
CA ASN A 748 23.51 -5.69 81.32
C ASN A 748 23.08 -6.22 82.69
N LEU A 749 23.98 -6.13 83.67
CA LEU A 749 23.79 -6.60 85.04
C LEU A 749 24.03 -5.45 86.01
N THR A 750 23.11 -5.19 86.94
CA THR A 750 23.32 -4.22 88.04
C THR A 750 23.15 -4.91 89.39
N ASP A 751 23.84 -4.41 90.41
CA ASP A 751 23.71 -4.92 91.77
C ASP A 751 23.77 -3.79 92.79
N THR A 752 23.17 -4.01 93.96
CA THR A 752 23.20 -3.12 95.13
C THR A 752 24.07 -3.67 96.26
N SER A 753 24.54 -4.92 96.13
CA SER A 753 25.44 -5.57 97.09
C SER A 753 26.78 -5.92 96.42
N PRO A 754 27.92 -5.71 97.10
CA PRO A 754 29.21 -6.18 96.59
C PRO A 754 29.28 -7.71 96.62
N ASP A 755 29.25 -8.33 95.44
CA ASP A 755 29.32 -9.79 95.31
C ASP A 755 30.74 -10.25 94.99
N LYS A 756 31.24 -11.22 95.77
CA LYS A 756 32.57 -11.82 95.54
C LYS A 756 32.64 -12.60 94.22
N THR A 757 31.56 -13.28 93.81
CA THR A 757 31.50 -14.02 92.54
C THR A 757 30.04 -14.31 92.13
N LEU A 758 29.58 -13.71 91.02
CA LEU A 758 28.32 -13.98 90.34
C LEU A 758 28.57 -14.83 89.08
N THR A 759 27.91 -15.96 88.90
CA THR A 759 28.03 -16.77 87.67
C THR A 759 26.97 -16.39 86.65
N VAL A 760 27.40 -16.15 85.41
CA VAL A 760 26.53 -15.81 84.27
C VAL A 760 26.64 -16.92 83.23
N VAL A 761 25.53 -17.56 82.91
CA VAL A 761 25.42 -18.61 81.88
C VAL A 761 24.62 -18.08 80.70
N ALA A 762 25.15 -18.24 79.49
CA ALA A 762 24.44 -17.95 78.24
C ALA A 762 24.18 -19.25 77.49
N THR A 763 22.96 -19.46 77.03
CA THR A 763 22.53 -20.67 76.31
C THR A 763 21.94 -20.30 74.95
N ALA A 764 22.41 -20.95 73.89
CA ALA A 764 21.91 -20.78 72.53
C ALA A 764 21.84 -22.14 71.82
N GLY A 765 20.69 -22.48 71.23
CA GLY A 765 20.44 -23.84 70.75
C GLY A 765 20.54 -24.85 71.90
N GLN A 766 21.42 -25.85 71.77
CA GLN A 766 21.72 -26.82 72.83
C GLN A 766 23.11 -26.60 73.48
N LYS A 767 23.72 -25.44 73.28
CA LYS A 767 25.07 -25.12 73.78
C LYS A 767 25.00 -24.01 74.79
N SER A 768 25.88 -24.08 75.79
CA SER A 768 26.01 -23.04 76.81
C SER A 768 27.47 -22.67 77.04
N GLY A 769 27.70 -21.41 77.39
CA GLY A 769 28.97 -20.92 77.92
C GLY A 769 28.73 -20.16 79.21
N GLN A 770 29.78 -19.93 80.00
CA GLN A 770 29.68 -19.20 81.26
C GLN A 770 30.89 -18.32 81.54
N THR A 771 30.69 -17.29 82.35
CA THR A 771 31.74 -16.44 82.93
C THR A 771 31.35 -16.03 84.35
N THR A 772 32.29 -15.48 85.11
CA THR A 772 32.03 -14.85 86.41
C THR A 772 32.07 -13.33 86.30
N ALA A 773 31.17 -12.67 87.02
CA ALA A 773 31.15 -11.23 87.25
C ALA A 773 31.33 -10.94 88.75
N SER A 774 31.75 -9.73 89.07
CA SER A 774 31.90 -9.24 90.45
C SER A 774 31.46 -7.78 90.53
N PHE A 775 30.96 -7.36 91.69
CA PHE A 775 30.66 -5.96 91.99
C PHE A 775 31.50 -5.52 93.19
N ILE A 776 31.99 -4.29 93.18
CA ILE A 776 32.83 -3.73 94.25
C ILE A 776 32.05 -2.75 95.12
N ALA A 777 32.52 -2.52 96.35
CA ALA A 777 31.92 -1.53 97.23
C ALA A 777 32.02 -0.11 96.63
N PRO A 778 30.96 0.73 96.74
CA PRO A 778 31.01 2.13 96.33
C PRO A 778 32.09 2.92 97.09
N LYS A 779 32.68 3.93 96.43
CA LYS A 779 33.63 4.87 97.05
C LYS A 779 32.92 6.15 97.49
N VAL A 780 33.35 6.72 98.61
CA VAL A 780 32.91 8.04 99.11
C VAL A 780 33.35 9.13 98.12
N ALA A 781 32.39 9.96 97.72
CA ALA A 781 32.63 11.13 96.87
C ALA A 781 32.49 12.45 97.62
N SER A 782 31.61 12.53 98.62
CA SER A 782 31.44 13.75 99.42
C SER A 782 31.13 13.47 100.88
N ILE A 783 31.44 14.44 101.73
CA ILE A 783 31.21 14.44 103.18
C ILE A 783 30.51 15.74 103.57
N SER A 784 29.52 15.64 104.45
CA SER A 784 28.74 16.76 105.01
C SER A 784 28.61 16.59 106.52
N TYR A 785 28.18 17.63 107.24
CA TYR A 785 27.95 17.51 108.69
C TYR A 785 26.70 18.25 109.16
N THR A 786 26.18 17.80 110.30
CA THR A 786 25.20 18.50 111.13
C THR A 786 25.71 18.54 112.56
N SER A 787 25.21 19.50 113.35
CA SER A 787 25.60 19.66 114.75
C SER A 787 24.40 19.98 115.62
N ALA A 788 24.31 19.34 116.80
CA ALA A 788 23.22 19.52 117.77
C ALA A 788 23.75 19.60 119.22
N GLY A 789 23.04 20.27 120.12
CA GLY A 789 23.42 20.51 121.53
C GLY A 789 24.21 21.81 121.76
N VAL A 790 24.19 22.35 122.97
CA VAL A 790 24.90 23.62 123.28
C VAL A 790 26.37 23.46 123.67
N GLY A 791 26.85 22.22 123.82
CA GLY A 791 28.25 21.97 124.12
C GLY A 791 28.61 22.01 125.61
N SER A 792 27.63 21.88 126.49
CA SER A 792 27.83 21.80 127.94
C SER A 792 27.92 20.34 128.41
N LYS A 793 28.36 20.10 129.66
CA LYS A 793 28.48 18.73 130.19
C LYS A 793 27.13 17.99 130.27
N THR A 794 26.03 18.74 130.41
CA THR A 794 24.66 18.19 130.49
C THR A 794 23.95 18.15 129.13
N ASP A 795 24.39 18.94 128.15
CA ASP A 795 23.95 18.90 126.75
C ASP A 795 25.18 18.98 125.81
N PRO A 796 25.90 17.85 125.63
CA PRO A 796 27.14 17.85 124.88
C PRO A 796 26.89 18.08 123.39
N GLY A 797 27.79 18.80 122.75
CA GLY A 797 27.71 19.10 121.33
C GLY A 797 28.00 17.84 120.51
N ILE A 798 27.00 17.31 119.83
CA ILE A 798 27.13 16.18 118.91
C ILE A 798 27.35 16.72 117.50
N ILE A 799 28.35 16.19 116.81
CA ILE A 799 28.64 16.44 115.40
C ILE A 799 28.44 15.12 114.66
N THR A 800 27.52 15.10 113.71
CA THR A 800 27.26 13.95 112.84
C THR A 800 27.78 14.28 111.46
N VAL A 801 28.77 13.52 110.98
CA VAL A 801 29.20 13.59 109.58
C VAL A 801 28.46 12.54 108.77
N ARG A 802 28.10 12.87 107.52
CA ARG A 802 27.49 11.95 106.57
C ARG A 802 28.32 11.88 105.29
N VAL A 803 28.72 10.66 104.92
CA VAL A 803 29.47 10.34 103.70
C VAL A 803 28.59 9.65 102.67
N VAL A 804 28.66 10.13 101.43
CA VAL A 804 27.89 9.58 100.31
C VAL A 804 28.78 9.36 99.08
N ASP A 805 28.36 8.45 98.21
CA ASP A 805 29.01 8.18 96.92
C ASP A 805 28.71 9.28 95.90
N ILE A 806 29.20 9.11 94.67
CA ILE A 806 29.01 10.09 93.59
C ILE A 806 27.53 10.27 93.19
N ASN A 807 26.68 9.30 93.52
CA ASN A 807 25.24 9.31 93.25
C ASN A 807 24.44 9.82 94.46
N GLY A 808 25.10 10.28 95.52
CA GLY A 808 24.46 10.78 96.74
C GLY A 808 23.90 9.68 97.66
N LYS A 809 24.23 8.40 97.41
CA LYS A 809 23.82 7.30 98.29
C LYS A 809 24.78 7.16 99.47
N PRO A 810 24.28 6.83 100.68
CA PRO A 810 25.11 6.51 101.83
C PRO A 810 26.21 5.49 101.54
N VAL A 811 27.45 5.80 101.93
CA VAL A 811 28.53 4.81 101.92
C VAL A 811 28.72 4.28 103.33
N SER A 812 28.31 3.02 103.52
CA SER A 812 28.49 2.33 104.79
C SER A 812 29.89 1.74 104.93
N GLY A 813 30.43 1.73 106.16
CA GLY A 813 31.72 1.11 106.45
C GLY A 813 32.92 1.97 106.07
N ALA A 814 32.73 3.24 105.69
CA ALA A 814 33.82 4.12 105.31
C ALA A 814 34.59 4.59 106.54
N GLY A 815 35.92 4.38 106.55
CA GLY A 815 36.77 4.81 107.65
C GLY A 815 36.93 6.33 107.72
N LEU A 816 36.83 6.90 108.91
CA LEU A 816 36.89 8.33 109.19
C LEU A 816 37.92 8.65 110.29
N THR A 817 38.68 9.71 110.08
CA THR A 817 39.66 10.23 111.04
C THR A 817 39.21 11.60 111.54
N TRP A 818 39.13 11.76 112.87
CA TRP A 818 38.67 12.98 113.53
C TRP A 818 39.85 13.70 114.23
N ASP A 819 40.17 14.92 113.82
CA ASP A 819 41.28 15.72 114.34
C ASP A 819 40.77 17.05 114.94
N ASN A 820 41.00 17.27 116.23
CA ASN A 820 40.54 18.46 116.95
C ASN A 820 41.75 19.30 117.36
N SER A 821 41.62 20.63 117.31
CA SER A 821 42.62 21.52 117.91
C SER A 821 42.77 21.24 119.42
N PRO A 822 43.99 21.20 119.97
CA PRO A 822 44.19 20.91 121.40
C PRO A 822 43.75 22.10 122.26
N ASN A 823 42.60 21.95 122.93
CA ASN A 823 42.06 22.92 123.87
C ASN A 823 41.86 22.27 125.26
N PRO A 824 42.59 22.70 126.30
CA PRO A 824 42.56 22.03 127.61
C PRO A 824 41.22 22.12 128.35
N MET A 825 40.29 22.97 127.87
CA MET A 825 38.94 23.07 128.44
C MET A 825 37.89 22.31 127.62
N LEU A 826 38.24 21.67 126.49
CA LEU A 826 37.31 20.92 125.66
C LEU A 826 37.53 19.41 125.83
N TYR A 827 36.46 18.69 126.14
CA TYR A 827 36.47 17.24 126.28
C TYR A 827 35.63 16.63 125.16
N CYS A 828 36.29 15.88 124.28
CA CYS A 828 35.64 15.15 123.22
C CYS A 828 35.74 13.64 123.45
N ALA A 829 34.64 12.93 123.25
CA ALA A 829 34.66 11.48 123.10
C ALA A 829 35.45 11.10 121.82
N ALA A 830 35.92 9.85 121.75
CA ALA A 830 36.39 9.30 120.49
C ALA A 830 35.24 9.37 119.48
N GLY A 831 35.51 9.89 118.28
CA GLY A 831 34.51 9.88 117.21
C GLY A 831 34.37 8.48 116.61
N ASP A 832 33.22 8.20 116.01
CA ASP A 832 33.01 6.96 115.27
C ASP A 832 34.01 6.90 114.10
N GLY A 833 34.93 5.94 114.17
CA GLY A 833 35.99 5.79 113.17
C GLY A 833 35.50 5.19 111.84
N VAL A 834 34.22 4.84 111.73
CA VAL A 834 33.61 4.18 110.56
C VAL A 834 32.17 4.64 110.42
N SER A 835 31.72 4.92 109.19
CA SER A 835 30.31 5.24 108.92
C SER A 835 29.37 4.04 109.05
N ASP A 836 28.15 4.29 109.53
CA ASP A 836 27.09 3.29 109.68
C ASP A 836 26.35 2.97 108.37
N ALA A 837 25.23 2.25 108.42
CA ALA A 837 24.41 1.92 107.24
C ALA A 837 23.80 3.15 106.54
N ASN A 838 23.64 4.26 107.26
CA ASN A 838 23.14 5.55 106.74
C ASN A 838 24.28 6.45 106.25
N GLY A 839 25.52 5.96 106.28
CA GLY A 839 26.71 6.69 105.90
C GLY A 839 27.10 7.73 106.96
N GLU A 840 26.61 7.59 108.20
CA GLU A 840 26.81 8.58 109.27
C GLU A 840 27.84 8.11 110.30
N ALA A 841 28.55 9.07 110.89
CA ALA A 841 29.47 8.84 112.02
C ALA A 841 29.44 10.06 112.94
N GLN A 842 29.50 9.84 114.25
CA GLN A 842 29.29 10.92 115.22
C GLN A 842 30.48 11.14 116.16
N LYS A 843 30.61 12.37 116.65
CA LYS A 843 31.54 12.74 117.72
C LYS A 843 30.88 13.72 118.67
N SER A 844 30.99 13.44 119.97
CA SER A 844 30.41 14.27 121.04
C SER A 844 31.52 15.03 121.79
N CYS A 845 31.33 16.33 122.01
CA CYS A 845 32.28 17.23 122.65
C CYS A 845 31.58 18.19 123.63
N TYR A 846 32.20 18.51 124.76
CA TYR A 846 31.69 19.51 125.70
C TYR A 846 32.81 20.34 126.35
N ALA A 847 32.51 21.58 126.75
CA ALA A 847 33.43 22.41 127.53
C ALA A 847 33.36 22.09 129.03
N SER A 848 34.50 21.92 129.70
CA SER A 848 34.57 21.65 131.15
C SER A 848 34.51 22.91 132.03
N GLY A 849 34.67 24.10 131.44
CA GLY A 849 34.57 25.39 132.12
C GLY A 849 34.78 26.57 131.15
N GLY A 850 33.99 27.63 131.29
CA GLY A 850 34.01 28.81 130.40
C GLY A 850 33.35 28.58 129.03
N SER A 851 33.10 29.67 128.28
CA SER A 851 32.69 29.59 126.87
C SER A 851 33.93 29.40 125.99
N ILE A 852 33.89 28.44 125.07
CA ILE A 852 34.91 28.22 124.03
C ILE A 852 34.31 28.67 122.70
N GLU A 853 34.92 29.65 122.05
CA GLU A 853 34.48 30.13 120.74
C GLU A 853 35.48 29.72 119.64
N GLY A 854 34.96 29.35 118.48
CA GLY A 854 35.71 29.12 117.25
C GLY A 854 36.51 27.82 117.21
N GLU A 855 36.13 26.79 117.98
CA GLU A 855 36.90 25.55 118.03
C GLU A 855 36.85 24.79 116.69
N LYS A 856 38.03 24.38 116.21
CA LYS A 856 38.18 23.72 114.91
C LYS A 856 38.24 22.19 115.07
N LEU A 857 37.36 21.50 114.36
CA LEU A 857 37.38 20.05 114.15
C LEU A 857 37.51 19.75 112.66
N VAL A 858 38.42 18.84 112.29
CA VAL A 858 38.61 18.37 110.93
C VAL A 858 38.28 16.88 110.86
N VAL A 859 37.41 16.47 109.93
CA VAL A 859 37.07 15.06 109.70
C VAL A 859 37.48 14.68 108.30
N THR A 860 38.30 13.64 108.16
CA THR A 860 38.84 13.17 106.88
C THR A 860 38.45 11.73 106.63
N VAL A 861 37.97 11.41 105.43
CA VAL A 861 37.71 10.04 104.98
C VAL A 861 39.03 9.35 104.65
N ASN A 862 39.22 8.14 105.14
CA ASN A 862 40.44 7.36 104.91
C ASN A 862 40.62 7.04 103.42
N GLN A 863 41.86 7.11 102.92
CA GLN A 863 42.19 6.98 101.49
C GLN A 863 41.65 5.70 100.83
N ALA A 864 41.50 4.59 101.57
CA ALA A 864 40.95 3.35 101.04
C ALA A 864 39.49 3.45 100.58
N TYR A 865 38.75 4.48 101.03
CA TYR A 865 37.31 4.63 100.81
C TYR A 865 36.94 5.76 99.85
N ILE A 866 37.90 6.54 99.35
CA ILE A 866 37.66 7.62 98.37
C ILE A 866 38.06 7.20 96.96
N GLN A 867 37.54 7.88 95.94
CA GLN A 867 37.91 7.59 94.54
C GLN A 867 39.34 7.99 94.20
N ASP A 868 39.79 9.18 94.61
CA ASP A 868 41.12 9.71 94.35
C ASP A 868 41.92 9.86 95.66
N PRO A 869 42.95 9.03 95.91
CA PRO A 869 43.77 9.11 97.11
C PRO A 869 44.51 10.44 97.29
N ASN A 870 44.73 11.20 96.20
CA ASN A 870 45.45 12.47 96.23
C ASN A 870 44.55 13.67 96.54
N SER A 871 43.23 13.49 96.47
CA SER A 871 42.22 14.52 96.75
C SER A 871 41.45 14.11 98.01
N PRO A 872 41.95 14.42 99.23
CA PRO A 872 41.31 13.98 100.46
C PRO A 872 39.90 14.54 100.58
N VAL A 873 38.93 13.67 100.87
CA VAL A 873 37.56 14.07 101.18
C VAL A 873 37.53 14.43 102.67
N THR A 874 37.59 15.74 102.96
CA THR A 874 37.71 16.29 104.31
C THR A 874 36.69 17.40 104.53
N ILE A 875 36.17 17.53 105.75
CA ILE A 875 35.36 18.66 106.19
C ILE A 875 35.95 19.31 107.43
N THR A 876 35.98 20.65 107.44
CA THR A 876 36.38 21.45 108.61
C THR A 876 35.14 22.08 109.23
N ILE A 877 35.02 21.94 110.54
CA ILE A 877 33.86 22.33 111.34
C ILE A 877 34.35 23.30 112.40
N PHE A 878 33.70 24.47 112.50
CA PHE A 878 33.94 25.44 113.56
C PHE A 878 32.71 25.47 114.47
N ARG A 879 32.93 25.39 115.79
CA ARG A 879 31.83 25.35 116.74
C ARG A 879 32.18 26.01 118.06
N ASP A 880 31.19 26.71 118.62
CA ASP A 880 31.26 27.28 119.95
C ASP A 880 30.64 26.33 120.98
N TYR A 881 31.16 26.33 122.20
CA TYR A 881 30.71 25.52 123.33
C TYR A 881 30.42 26.42 124.54
N ALA A 882 29.20 26.39 125.07
CA ALA A 882 28.74 27.26 126.16
C ALA A 882 28.71 26.55 127.54
N PRO A 883 28.92 27.27 128.66
CA PRO A 883 29.09 26.68 130.00
C PRO A 883 27.81 26.36 130.80
N HIS A 884 26.61 26.43 130.21
CA HIS A 884 25.36 26.04 130.87
C HIS A 884 24.53 25.08 130.02
#